data_AF-A0AAD9XW15-F1
#
_entry.id   AF-A0AAD9XW15-F1
#
_cell.length_a   1.000
_cell.length_b   1.000
_cell.length_c   1.000
_cell.angle_alpha   90.00
_cell.angle_beta   90.00
_cell.angle_gamma   90.00
#
_symmetry.space_group_name_H-M   'P 1'
#
loop_
_entity.id
_entity.type
_entity.pdbx_description
1 polymer ?
#
loop_
_entity_poly.entity_id
_entity_poly.type
_entity_poly.pdbx_seq_one_letter_code
_entity_poly.pdbx_strand_id
1 'polypeptide(L)'
;MRQVASGGHICGIDLRLIDTIDNDSDASLWLGLLNVAKREQGKDGVLSIWNALQSRKILRTADSEDAEPVWTMILEVFMDDENQLQRVVSYAEWMLEAHSARWPSLYQTIVSQCLRNGQHRRAMQWHLRLMPNFDPGPGAFGTMLCRFITDTETGLQQTLKSLYVSTCHHCLYDDAVPLLYESGLSEVCAEWRGLFLLFGDVPNHTVKSEPYLRFLSRYYPGTSLKLEEQLVLEGSLPVRWGMQRESLMDVMDGTHEVDHGSTGRRYSDTLGARWFASSWLPLDFAIHAVHALGVRQIGPLSLQSIALRDPTPDAVISRIEQLHKANIGIGHSTYALAVRHFAETAEHELLHELLHTDIHPDVFDDLATLESIRDEALHAENMKTYHLLLAIQPAVAQESIDTTSNLLLQQSLQLGQARHALALMRDMRSMDIDLSTTSIEHIYSNILEPLSWNPDTAIVTLETLRTAINYLNHLMLLRAPVPGRYWQKVLFGLGKFGRLDDVEGVCIGLLDAYQDAHTVPGGLLGVHPADAPPCNALGWRRRLLIPADLPVSHAYHPLHKIFENPKLQVAIVRWGFKRSVSQELASVSVEDGKLVILRGVRLLGRLQKRGVSLQESAIRREVIRLFAQLFHSQRKKAIGRLPDLATMREQINEALSQSTGQGLLPGISVLEGLISEAVPKRRGRTHRD
;
A
#
# COMPACT_ATOMS: atom_id res chain seq x y z
N MET A 1 -45.17 -32.45 58.27
CA MET A 1 -43.81 -32.30 58.84
C MET A 1 -42.87 -31.87 57.71
N ARG A 2 -42.40 -30.61 57.80
CA ARG A 2 -41.33 -29.92 57.06
C ARG A 2 -41.30 -29.97 55.52
N GLN A 3 -41.97 -28.97 54.93
CA GLN A 3 -41.46 -28.22 53.78
C GLN A 3 -39.98 -27.86 54.00
N VAL A 4 -39.13 -28.21 53.04
CA VAL A 4 -37.81 -27.60 52.89
C VAL A 4 -37.88 -26.76 51.63
N ALA A 5 -38.27 -25.50 51.82
CA ALA A 5 -37.98 -24.43 50.89
C ALA A 5 -36.47 -24.16 50.97
N SER A 6 -35.73 -24.70 50.00
CA SER A 6 -34.34 -24.32 49.76
C SER A 6 -34.34 -23.15 48.77
N GLY A 7 -34.74 -21.98 49.26
CA GLY A 7 -34.55 -20.71 48.57
C GLY A 7 -33.06 -20.36 48.55
N GLY A 8 -32.44 -20.44 47.37
CA GLY A 8 -31.08 -19.97 47.16
C GLY A 8 -31.07 -18.44 47.10
N HIS A 9 -30.87 -17.79 48.25
CA HIS A 9 -30.40 -16.41 48.28
C HIS A 9 -28.92 -16.41 47.87
N ILE A 10 -28.60 -15.76 46.75
CA ILE A 10 -27.24 -15.31 46.46
C ILE A 10 -27.27 -13.80 46.60
N CYS A 11 -26.70 -13.33 47.73
CA CYS A 11 -26.39 -11.96 48.12
C CYS A 11 -27.03 -10.83 47.28
N GLY A 12 -28.10 -10.23 47.81
CA GLY A 12 -28.64 -8.92 47.36
C GLY A 12 -29.57 -8.92 46.15
N ILE A 13 -29.50 -9.92 45.27
CA ILE A 13 -30.36 -10.01 44.08
C ILE A 13 -31.48 -11.01 44.35
N ASP A 14 -32.72 -10.53 44.46
CA ASP A 14 -33.88 -11.38 44.70
C ASP A 14 -34.24 -12.14 43.41
N LEU A 15 -33.68 -13.34 43.25
CA LEU A 15 -33.99 -14.30 42.15
C LEU A 15 -35.49 -14.64 42.03
N ARG A 16 -36.31 -14.17 42.98
CA ARG A 16 -37.78 -14.27 42.98
C ARG A 16 -38.47 -13.45 41.90
N LEU A 17 -37.82 -12.42 41.33
CA LEU A 17 -38.35 -11.67 40.18
C LEU A 17 -38.35 -12.48 38.87
N ILE A 18 -37.67 -13.63 38.85
CA ILE A 18 -37.55 -14.55 37.72
C ILE A 18 -38.57 -15.71 37.86
N ASP A 19 -39.32 -15.80 38.96
CA ASP A 19 -40.26 -16.91 39.19
C ASP A 19 -41.60 -16.77 38.43
N THR A 20 -41.75 -15.74 37.58
CA THR A 20 -42.87 -15.60 36.64
C THR A 20 -42.48 -16.12 35.26
N ILE A 21 -43.22 -17.14 34.78
CA ILE A 21 -43.01 -17.90 33.53
C ILE A 21 -42.82 -16.99 32.29
N ASP A 22 -43.33 -15.76 32.32
CA ASP A 22 -43.23 -14.78 31.23
C ASP A 22 -41.84 -14.10 31.10
N ASN A 23 -40.97 -14.19 32.12
CA ASN A 23 -39.63 -13.57 32.12
C ASN A 23 -38.50 -14.54 31.71
N ASP A 24 -38.79 -15.82 31.48
CA ASP A 24 -37.79 -16.85 31.11
C ASP A 24 -37.22 -16.68 29.69
N SER A 25 -37.82 -15.83 28.86
CA SER A 25 -37.35 -15.52 27.50
C SER A 25 -36.80 -14.10 27.34
N ASP A 26 -36.83 -13.27 28.38
CA ASP A 26 -36.45 -11.86 28.27
C ASP A 26 -34.94 -11.66 28.45
N ALA A 27 -34.21 -11.63 27.34
CA ALA A 27 -32.76 -11.46 27.31
C ALA A 27 -32.29 -10.14 27.96
N SER A 28 -33.11 -9.08 27.92
CA SER A 28 -32.76 -7.76 28.47
C SER A 28 -32.69 -7.77 30.00
N LEU A 29 -33.59 -8.51 30.66
CA LEU A 29 -33.59 -8.71 32.11
C LEU A 29 -32.37 -9.53 32.56
N TRP A 30 -32.03 -10.59 31.83
CA TRP A 30 -30.83 -11.40 32.11
C TRP A 30 -29.54 -10.59 31.92
N LEU A 31 -29.48 -9.72 30.91
CA LEU A 31 -28.35 -8.79 30.72
C LEU A 31 -28.21 -7.81 31.88
N GLY A 32 -29.32 -7.25 32.37
CA GLY A 32 -29.35 -6.38 33.53
C GLY A 32 -28.82 -7.07 34.79
N LEU A 33 -29.28 -8.30 35.05
CA LEU A 33 -28.84 -9.12 36.17
C LEU A 33 -27.34 -9.47 36.09
N LEU A 34 -26.86 -9.85 34.91
CA LEU A 34 -25.44 -10.13 34.67
C LEU A 34 -24.55 -8.91 34.90
N ASN A 35 -24.99 -7.72 34.44
CA ASN A 35 -24.27 -6.48 34.66
C ASN A 35 -24.16 -6.12 36.15
N VAL A 36 -25.24 -6.29 36.90
CA VAL A 36 -25.24 -6.03 38.36
C VAL A 36 -24.35 -7.04 39.07
N ALA A 37 -24.46 -8.34 38.76
CA ALA A 37 -23.64 -9.38 39.38
C ALA A 37 -22.15 -9.25 39.03
N LYS A 38 -21.81 -8.84 37.80
CA LYS A 38 -20.43 -8.55 37.39
C LYS A 38 -19.87 -7.36 38.18
N ARG A 39 -20.67 -6.33 38.45
CA ARG A 39 -20.25 -5.15 39.24
C ARG A 39 -20.05 -5.46 40.72
N GLU A 40 -20.92 -6.27 41.31
CA GLU A 40 -20.88 -6.54 42.76
C GLU A 40 -19.92 -7.66 43.14
N GLN A 41 -19.84 -8.73 42.34
CA GLN A 41 -19.16 -9.98 42.70
C GLN A 41 -18.19 -10.48 41.62
N GLY A 42 -17.95 -9.69 40.56
CA GLY A 42 -16.98 -10.02 39.52
C GLY A 42 -17.30 -11.35 38.82
N LYS A 43 -16.31 -12.25 38.74
CA LYS A 43 -16.43 -13.54 38.04
C LYS A 43 -17.40 -14.51 38.76
N ASP A 44 -17.45 -14.49 40.09
CA ASP A 44 -18.25 -15.43 40.89
C ASP A 44 -19.75 -15.13 40.83
N GLY A 45 -20.11 -13.85 40.67
CA GLY A 45 -21.49 -13.42 40.43
C GLY A 45 -22.01 -13.92 39.09
N VAL A 46 -21.20 -13.82 38.03
CA VAL A 46 -21.55 -14.32 36.68
C VAL A 46 -21.65 -15.84 36.67
N LEU A 47 -20.78 -16.56 37.37
CA LEU A 47 -20.86 -18.02 37.55
C LEU A 47 -22.17 -18.45 38.23
N SER A 48 -22.60 -17.70 39.24
CA SER A 48 -23.83 -17.98 39.99
C SER A 48 -25.07 -17.86 39.10
N ILE A 49 -25.14 -16.80 38.28
CA ILE A 49 -26.22 -16.61 37.30
C ILE A 49 -26.13 -17.68 36.20
N TRP A 50 -24.93 -17.99 35.70
CA TRP A 50 -24.75 -19.04 34.70
C TRP A 50 -25.22 -20.42 35.19
N ASN A 51 -24.93 -20.78 36.43
CA ASN A 51 -25.43 -22.04 37.02
C ASN A 51 -26.97 -22.06 37.10
N ALA A 52 -27.60 -20.93 37.43
CA ALA A 52 -29.06 -20.80 37.43
C ALA A 52 -29.63 -20.94 36.01
N LEU A 53 -29.00 -20.31 35.02
CA LEU A 53 -29.39 -20.39 33.61
C LEU A 53 -29.26 -21.82 33.06
N GLN A 54 -28.12 -22.49 33.33
CA GLN A 54 -27.85 -23.85 32.90
C GLN A 54 -28.78 -24.87 33.57
N SER A 55 -29.03 -24.74 34.88
CA SER A 55 -29.90 -25.67 35.63
C SER A 55 -31.36 -25.56 35.21
N ARG A 56 -31.81 -24.38 34.80
CA ARG A 56 -33.20 -24.11 34.40
C ARG A 56 -33.45 -24.24 32.90
N LYS A 57 -32.41 -24.30 32.05
CA LYS A 57 -32.53 -24.44 30.58
C LYS A 57 -33.40 -23.32 29.96
N ILE A 58 -33.04 -22.08 30.31
CA ILE A 58 -33.72 -20.79 30.00
C ILE A 58 -32.96 -20.05 28.88
N LEU A 59 -33.59 -19.08 28.18
CA LEU A 59 -33.09 -18.43 26.95
C LEU A 59 -32.93 -19.42 25.78
N ARG A 60 -34.08 -19.92 25.31
CA ARG A 60 -34.18 -20.95 24.26
C ARG A 60 -34.08 -20.39 22.84
N THR A 61 -34.28 -19.09 22.67
CA THR A 61 -34.17 -18.36 21.41
C THR A 61 -32.85 -17.61 21.39
N ALA A 62 -31.90 -18.08 20.58
CA ALA A 62 -30.58 -17.46 20.45
C ALA A 62 -30.57 -16.22 19.54
N ASP A 63 -31.64 -16.00 18.77
CA ASP A 63 -31.71 -15.06 17.64
C ASP A 63 -32.35 -13.70 17.96
N SER A 64 -32.58 -13.34 19.23
CA SER A 64 -32.97 -11.96 19.56
C SER A 64 -31.71 -11.07 19.67
N GLU A 65 -31.71 -9.89 19.03
CA GLU A 65 -30.62 -8.90 19.11
C GLU A 65 -30.20 -8.60 20.57
N ASP A 66 -31.14 -8.74 21.51
CA ASP A 66 -30.92 -8.54 22.95
C ASP A 66 -30.13 -9.67 23.65
N ALA A 67 -29.99 -10.85 23.03
CA ALA A 67 -29.32 -12.01 23.62
C ALA A 67 -27.80 -12.08 23.32
N GLU A 68 -27.34 -11.49 22.21
CA GLU A 68 -25.91 -11.41 21.87
C GLU A 68 -25.01 -10.79 22.97
N PRO A 69 -25.39 -9.67 23.63
CA PRO A 69 -24.58 -9.10 24.70
C PRO A 69 -24.53 -9.98 25.96
N VAL A 70 -25.59 -10.75 26.23
CA VAL A 70 -25.64 -11.72 27.35
C VAL A 70 -24.60 -12.81 27.11
N TRP A 71 -24.60 -13.38 25.91
CA TRP A 71 -23.70 -14.44 25.50
C TRP A 71 -22.24 -14.00 25.45
N THR A 72 -21.98 -12.80 24.94
CA THR A 72 -20.64 -12.21 24.88
C THR A 72 -20.05 -12.03 26.28
N MET A 73 -20.83 -11.50 27.23
CA MET A 73 -20.39 -11.30 28.61
C MET A 73 -20.06 -12.61 29.33
N ILE A 74 -20.88 -13.66 29.11
CA ILE A 74 -20.65 -14.99 29.66
C ILE A 74 -19.34 -15.58 29.11
N LEU A 75 -19.13 -15.49 27.79
CA LEU A 75 -17.91 -15.98 27.16
C LEU A 75 -16.67 -15.25 27.68
N GLU A 76 -16.68 -13.91 27.73
CA GLU A 76 -15.58 -13.10 28.26
C GLU A 76 -15.11 -13.54 29.65
N VAL A 77 -16.05 -13.86 30.55
CA VAL A 77 -15.73 -14.23 31.93
C VAL A 77 -15.14 -15.64 32.02
N PHE A 78 -15.62 -16.57 31.18
CA PHE A 78 -15.22 -17.98 31.20
C PHE A 78 -14.10 -18.34 30.22
N MET A 79 -13.60 -17.39 29.42
CA MET A 79 -12.50 -17.63 28.46
C MET A 79 -11.24 -18.22 29.10
N ASP A 80 -10.95 -17.93 30.36
CA ASP A 80 -9.75 -18.40 31.06
C ASP A 80 -9.91 -19.79 31.71
N ASP A 81 -11.14 -20.28 31.92
CA ASP A 81 -11.42 -21.54 32.62
C ASP A 81 -11.96 -22.60 31.65
N GLU A 82 -11.11 -23.59 31.34
CA GLU A 82 -11.43 -24.70 30.44
C GLU A 82 -12.66 -25.50 30.88
N ASN A 83 -12.85 -25.72 32.18
CA ASN A 83 -13.99 -26.49 32.66
C ASN A 83 -15.30 -25.73 32.45
N GLN A 84 -15.29 -24.40 32.64
CA GLN A 84 -16.47 -23.59 32.39
C GLN A 84 -16.73 -23.44 30.88
N LEU A 85 -15.69 -23.27 30.07
CA LEU A 85 -15.84 -23.19 28.62
C LEU A 85 -16.42 -24.48 28.03
N GLN A 86 -16.00 -25.65 28.51
CA GLN A 86 -16.62 -26.93 28.15
C GLN A 86 -18.10 -26.98 28.55
N ARG A 87 -18.47 -26.48 29.75
CA ARG A 87 -19.88 -26.41 30.18
C ARG A 87 -20.71 -25.47 29.31
N VAL A 88 -20.14 -24.35 28.86
CA VAL A 88 -20.78 -23.42 27.91
C VAL A 88 -21.01 -24.10 26.57
N VAL A 89 -20.01 -24.82 26.04
CA VAL A 89 -20.16 -25.54 24.77
C VAL A 89 -21.17 -26.68 24.89
N SER A 90 -21.19 -27.44 25.99
CA SER A 90 -22.23 -28.46 26.22
C SER A 90 -23.63 -27.86 26.31
N TYR A 91 -23.77 -26.64 26.84
CA TYR A 91 -25.05 -25.94 26.85
C TYR A 91 -25.46 -25.51 25.44
N ALA A 92 -24.52 -24.96 24.66
CA ALA A 92 -24.76 -24.60 23.26
C ALA A 92 -25.11 -25.83 22.40
N GLU A 93 -24.47 -26.99 22.62
CA GLU A 93 -24.80 -28.26 21.97
C GLU A 93 -26.23 -28.69 22.31
N TRP A 94 -26.62 -28.60 23.60
CA TRP A 94 -28.00 -28.88 24.01
C TRP A 94 -29.01 -27.90 23.37
N MET A 95 -28.68 -26.61 23.25
CA MET A 95 -29.55 -25.63 22.55
C MET A 95 -29.74 -26.00 21.07
N LEU A 96 -28.66 -26.41 20.41
CA LEU A 96 -28.68 -26.81 19.01
C LEU A 96 -29.51 -28.09 18.80
N GLU A 97 -29.34 -29.11 19.64
CA GLU A 97 -30.06 -30.39 19.53
C GLU A 97 -31.54 -30.28 19.89
N ALA A 98 -31.87 -29.52 20.95
CA ALA A 98 -33.23 -29.48 21.49
C ALA A 98 -34.11 -28.41 20.84
N HIS A 99 -33.52 -27.31 20.34
CA HIS A 99 -34.29 -26.14 19.85
C HIS A 99 -33.84 -25.67 18.47
N SER A 100 -32.87 -26.32 17.82
CA SER A 100 -32.27 -25.89 16.55
C SER A 100 -31.71 -24.46 16.58
N ALA A 101 -31.48 -23.90 17.78
CA ALA A 101 -30.97 -22.54 17.97
C ALA A 101 -29.44 -22.59 18.04
N ARG A 102 -28.77 -21.82 17.19
CA ARG A 102 -27.30 -21.72 17.15
C ARG A 102 -26.85 -20.57 18.02
N TRP A 103 -25.83 -20.81 18.85
CA TRP A 103 -25.17 -19.74 19.59
C TRP A 103 -24.44 -18.80 18.62
N PRO A 104 -24.81 -17.50 18.51
CA PRO A 104 -24.21 -16.58 17.56
C PRO A 104 -22.70 -16.38 17.82
N SER A 105 -21.89 -16.49 16.77
CA SER A 105 -20.45 -16.17 16.81
C SER A 105 -19.61 -16.94 17.85
N LEU A 106 -20.12 -18.04 18.42
CA LEU A 106 -19.42 -18.83 19.45
C LEU A 106 -18.01 -19.25 19.01
N TYR A 107 -17.95 -19.84 17.81
CA TYR A 107 -16.70 -20.26 17.19
C TYR A 107 -15.74 -19.07 17.01
N GLN A 108 -16.25 -17.98 16.44
CA GLN A 108 -15.42 -16.81 16.12
C GLN A 108 -14.82 -16.22 17.38
N THR A 109 -15.60 -16.04 18.44
CA THR A 109 -15.15 -15.44 19.70
C THR A 109 -14.09 -16.30 20.39
N ILE A 110 -14.33 -17.60 20.53
CA ILE A 110 -13.39 -18.51 21.22
C ILE A 110 -12.07 -18.62 20.45
N VAL A 111 -12.13 -18.91 19.15
CA VAL A 111 -10.93 -19.10 18.33
C VAL A 111 -10.18 -17.78 18.17
N SER A 112 -10.87 -16.67 17.91
CA SER A 112 -10.27 -15.33 17.84
C SER A 112 -9.51 -14.96 19.11
N GLN A 113 -10.10 -15.19 20.27
CA GLN A 113 -9.48 -14.82 21.54
C GLN A 113 -8.27 -15.72 21.84
N CYS A 114 -8.34 -17.01 21.50
CA CYS A 114 -7.19 -17.91 21.59
C CYS A 114 -6.04 -17.43 20.69
N LEU A 115 -6.34 -16.98 19.47
CA LEU A 115 -5.35 -16.42 18.54
C LEU A 115 -4.75 -15.10 19.07
N ARG A 116 -5.58 -14.18 19.58
CA ARG A 116 -5.13 -12.91 20.21
C ARG A 116 -4.19 -13.13 21.40
N ASN A 117 -4.46 -14.17 22.18
CA ASN A 117 -3.67 -14.49 23.38
C ASN A 117 -2.43 -15.36 23.08
N GLY A 118 -2.10 -15.63 21.80
CA GLY A 118 -0.98 -16.51 21.42
C GLY A 118 -1.18 -17.99 21.79
N GLN A 119 -2.40 -18.39 22.13
CA GLN A 119 -2.73 -19.75 22.57
C GLN A 119 -3.02 -20.68 21.37
N HIS A 120 -2.03 -20.82 20.48
CA HIS A 120 -2.14 -21.52 19.19
C HIS A 120 -2.69 -22.96 19.29
N ARG A 121 -2.15 -23.76 20.22
CA ARG A 121 -2.60 -25.15 20.43
C ARG A 121 -4.05 -25.21 20.88
N ARG A 122 -4.45 -24.27 21.74
CA ARG A 122 -5.81 -24.16 22.28
C ARG A 122 -6.79 -23.75 21.18
N ALA A 123 -6.39 -22.81 20.32
CA ALA A 123 -7.17 -22.40 19.15
C ALA A 123 -7.49 -23.60 18.23
N MET A 124 -6.50 -24.45 17.96
CA MET A 124 -6.69 -25.66 17.13
C MET A 124 -7.61 -26.69 17.81
N GLN A 125 -7.48 -26.91 19.11
CA GLN A 125 -8.36 -27.82 19.85
C GLN A 125 -9.83 -27.38 19.77
N TRP A 126 -10.09 -26.09 20.01
CA TRP A 126 -11.43 -25.54 19.91
C TRP A 126 -11.94 -25.51 18.47
N HIS A 127 -11.07 -25.26 17.49
CA HIS A 127 -11.42 -25.36 16.08
C HIS A 127 -11.98 -26.74 15.74
N LEU A 128 -11.23 -27.81 16.04
CA LEU A 128 -11.65 -29.19 15.74
C LEU A 128 -12.92 -29.60 16.50
N ARG A 129 -13.13 -29.06 17.71
CA ARG A 129 -14.32 -29.35 18.52
C ARG A 129 -15.57 -28.63 18.02
N LEU A 130 -15.44 -27.36 17.65
CA LEU A 130 -16.59 -26.50 17.34
C LEU A 130 -17.01 -26.57 15.87
N MET A 131 -16.08 -26.78 14.94
CA MET A 131 -16.36 -26.75 13.50
C MET A 131 -17.50 -27.68 13.04
N PRO A 132 -17.67 -28.91 13.56
CA PRO A 132 -18.75 -29.80 13.12
C PRO A 132 -20.17 -29.28 13.42
N ASN A 133 -20.34 -28.57 14.54
CA ASN A 133 -21.66 -28.19 15.07
C ASN A 133 -21.93 -26.68 15.00
N PHE A 134 -20.87 -25.87 15.05
CA PHE A 134 -20.91 -24.39 15.09
C PHE A 134 -20.06 -23.79 13.98
N ASP A 135 -20.24 -24.30 12.75
CA ASP A 135 -19.59 -23.75 11.57
C ASP A 135 -19.96 -22.24 11.40
N PRO A 136 -18.97 -21.32 11.44
CA PRO A 136 -19.21 -19.89 11.22
C PRO A 136 -19.63 -19.54 9.77
N GLY A 137 -19.49 -20.46 8.82
CA GLY A 137 -19.70 -20.21 7.40
C GLY A 137 -18.50 -19.50 6.72
N PRO A 138 -18.49 -19.45 5.38
CA PRO A 138 -17.31 -19.07 4.60
C PRO A 138 -16.90 -17.60 4.81
N GLY A 139 -17.83 -16.66 4.73
CA GLY A 139 -17.53 -15.24 4.88
C GLY A 139 -17.02 -14.90 6.28
N ALA A 140 -17.69 -15.43 7.30
CA ALA A 140 -17.39 -15.14 8.70
C ALA A 140 -16.07 -15.78 9.17
N PHE A 141 -15.75 -16.99 8.67
CA PHE A 141 -14.43 -17.60 8.81
C PHE A 141 -13.35 -16.78 8.09
N GLY A 142 -13.61 -16.37 6.84
CA GLY A 142 -12.71 -15.55 6.04
C GLY A 142 -12.35 -14.23 6.70
N THR A 143 -13.35 -13.49 7.22
CA THR A 143 -13.13 -12.24 7.97
C THR A 143 -12.27 -12.47 9.21
N MET A 144 -12.53 -13.55 9.97
CA MET A 144 -11.72 -13.88 11.14
C MET A 144 -10.26 -14.18 10.76
N LEU A 145 -10.04 -14.98 9.72
CA LEU A 145 -8.72 -15.33 9.23
C LEU A 145 -7.96 -14.10 8.73
N CYS A 146 -8.60 -13.26 7.90
CA CYS A 146 -8.02 -12.04 7.35
C CYS A 146 -7.63 -11.02 8.43
N ARG A 147 -8.29 -11.03 9.60
CA ARG A 147 -7.91 -10.15 10.71
C ARG A 147 -6.54 -10.48 11.32
N PHE A 148 -6.10 -11.73 11.22
CA PHE A 148 -4.82 -12.19 11.81
C PHE A 148 -3.75 -12.50 10.77
N ILE A 149 -4.11 -12.61 9.49
CA ILE A 149 -3.19 -13.05 8.44
C ILE A 149 -2.02 -12.08 8.20
N THR A 150 -2.19 -10.79 8.57
CA THR A 150 -1.16 -9.75 8.42
C THR A 150 -0.08 -9.80 9.50
N ASP A 151 -0.28 -10.56 10.58
CA ASP A 151 0.70 -10.71 11.63
C ASP A 151 1.77 -11.74 11.23
N THR A 152 3.03 -11.35 11.25
CA THR A 152 4.16 -12.15 10.77
C THR A 152 4.69 -13.16 11.80
N GLU A 153 4.07 -13.26 12.98
CA GLU A 153 4.44 -14.26 13.97
C GLU A 153 4.37 -15.70 13.39
N THR A 154 5.48 -16.42 13.45
CA THR A 154 5.62 -17.75 12.83
C THR A 154 4.65 -18.78 13.42
N GLY A 155 4.44 -18.76 14.73
CA GLY A 155 3.49 -19.64 15.43
C GLY A 155 2.04 -19.38 15.01
N LEU A 156 1.67 -18.11 14.87
CA LEU A 156 0.36 -17.69 14.41
C LEU A 156 0.12 -18.09 12.95
N GLN A 157 1.06 -17.80 12.05
CA GLN A 157 0.97 -18.16 10.63
C GLN A 157 0.81 -19.67 10.42
N GLN A 158 1.58 -20.49 11.13
CA GLN A 158 1.42 -21.95 11.08
C GLN A 158 0.03 -22.39 11.57
N THR A 159 -0.47 -21.76 12.64
CA THR A 159 -1.80 -22.04 13.17
C THR A 159 -2.89 -21.66 12.17
N LEU A 160 -2.84 -20.46 11.58
CA LEU A 160 -3.81 -20.01 10.58
C LEU A 160 -3.84 -20.94 9.35
N LYS A 161 -2.67 -21.33 8.84
CA LYS A 161 -2.57 -22.30 7.74
C LYS A 161 -3.20 -23.64 8.13
N SER A 162 -2.93 -24.13 9.34
CA SER A 162 -3.53 -25.37 9.82
C SER A 162 -5.05 -25.28 9.99
N LEU A 163 -5.58 -24.13 10.45
CA LEU A 163 -7.02 -23.89 10.54
C LEU A 163 -7.67 -23.92 9.16
N TYR A 164 -7.06 -23.27 8.16
CA TYR A 164 -7.57 -23.30 6.78
C TYR A 164 -7.60 -24.72 6.21
N VAL A 165 -6.51 -25.48 6.39
CA VAL A 165 -6.39 -26.88 5.92
C VAL A 165 -7.46 -27.79 6.52
N SER A 166 -7.88 -27.55 7.77
CA SER A 166 -8.89 -28.37 8.45
C SER A 166 -10.33 -27.93 8.19
N THR A 167 -10.55 -26.81 7.50
CA THR A 167 -11.90 -26.32 7.16
C THR A 167 -12.39 -26.83 5.81
N CYS A 168 -13.69 -26.69 5.56
CA CYS A 168 -14.31 -26.90 4.25
C CYS A 168 -14.43 -25.60 3.43
N HIS A 169 -14.01 -24.45 3.97
CA HIS A 169 -14.19 -23.13 3.37
C HIS A 169 -12.96 -22.71 2.56
N HIS A 170 -12.88 -23.17 1.31
CA HIS A 170 -11.73 -22.94 0.42
C HIS A 170 -12.00 -21.89 -0.67
N CYS A 171 -12.49 -20.71 -0.29
CA CYS A 171 -12.74 -19.59 -1.20
C CYS A 171 -12.24 -18.26 -0.62
N LEU A 172 -10.98 -18.23 -0.15
CA LEU A 172 -10.38 -17.07 0.52
C LEU A 172 -9.28 -16.42 -0.31
N TYR A 173 -8.96 -16.95 -1.49
CA TYR A 173 -7.90 -16.43 -2.34
C TYR A 173 -8.05 -14.91 -2.58
N ASP A 174 -9.23 -14.46 -3.00
CA ASP A 174 -9.48 -13.04 -3.36
C ASP A 174 -9.63 -12.09 -2.16
N ASP A 175 -9.71 -12.62 -0.93
CA ASP A 175 -9.75 -11.78 0.28
C ASP A 175 -8.37 -11.71 0.94
N ALA A 176 -7.68 -12.85 1.06
CA ALA A 176 -6.40 -12.95 1.75
C ALA A 176 -5.21 -12.47 0.90
N VAL A 177 -5.15 -12.83 -0.39
CA VAL A 177 -4.01 -12.48 -1.25
C VAL A 177 -3.88 -10.96 -1.46
N PRO A 178 -4.96 -10.21 -1.79
CA PRO A 178 -4.87 -8.75 -1.94
C PRO A 178 -4.50 -8.07 -0.62
N LEU A 179 -5.08 -8.49 0.50
CA LEU A 179 -4.80 -7.92 1.82
C LEU A 179 -3.33 -8.09 2.21
N LEU A 180 -2.76 -9.28 2.01
CA LEU A 180 -1.34 -9.54 2.26
C LEU A 180 -0.42 -8.72 1.35
N TYR A 181 -0.81 -8.57 0.08
CA TYR A 181 -0.05 -7.77 -0.88
C TYR A 181 -0.07 -6.28 -0.54
N GLU A 182 -1.24 -5.72 -0.23
CA GLU A 182 -1.41 -4.32 0.21
C GLU A 182 -0.69 -4.04 1.53
N SER A 183 -0.59 -5.04 2.40
CA SER A 183 0.21 -4.97 3.63
C SER A 183 1.72 -5.05 3.37
N GLY A 184 2.15 -5.32 2.14
CA GLY A 184 3.57 -5.38 1.77
C GLY A 184 4.29 -6.67 2.14
N LEU A 185 3.54 -7.76 2.38
CA LEU A 185 4.05 -9.06 2.82
C LEU A 185 4.08 -10.06 1.66
N SER A 186 4.99 -9.86 0.71
CA SER A 186 5.09 -10.69 -0.49
C SER A 186 5.50 -12.14 -0.23
N GLU A 187 6.38 -12.40 0.74
CA GLU A 187 6.81 -13.76 1.07
C GLU A 187 5.65 -14.58 1.65
N VAL A 188 4.98 -14.03 2.67
CA VAL A 188 3.80 -14.65 3.30
C VAL A 188 2.67 -14.83 2.28
N CYS A 189 2.46 -13.82 1.41
CA CYS A 189 1.51 -13.89 0.31
C CYS A 189 1.82 -15.06 -0.65
N ALA A 190 3.09 -15.26 -1.02
CA ALA A 190 3.49 -16.37 -1.88
C ALA A 190 3.25 -17.75 -1.23
N GLU A 191 3.49 -17.88 0.08
CA GLU A 191 3.19 -19.11 0.82
C GLU A 191 1.69 -19.41 0.87
N TRP A 192 0.86 -18.40 1.17
CA TRP A 192 -0.60 -18.55 1.18
C TRP A 192 -1.17 -18.84 -0.20
N ARG A 193 -0.67 -18.17 -1.26
CA ARG A 193 -1.02 -18.48 -2.64
C ARG A 193 -0.74 -19.96 -2.94
N GLY A 194 0.46 -20.45 -2.62
CA GLY A 194 0.82 -21.86 -2.84
C GLY A 194 -0.13 -22.82 -2.12
N LEU A 195 -0.54 -22.47 -0.91
CA LEU A 195 -1.51 -23.24 -0.13
C LEU A 195 -2.90 -23.22 -0.78
N PHE A 196 -3.44 -22.06 -1.12
CA PHE A 196 -4.75 -21.95 -1.78
C PHE A 196 -4.81 -22.74 -3.09
N LEU A 197 -3.77 -22.59 -3.92
CA LEU A 197 -3.67 -23.33 -5.16
C LEU A 197 -3.61 -24.86 -4.98
N LEU A 198 -3.07 -25.35 -3.85
CA LEU A 198 -3.05 -26.78 -3.51
C LEU A 198 -4.46 -27.32 -3.21
N PHE A 199 -5.31 -26.52 -2.55
CA PHE A 199 -6.70 -26.88 -2.22
C PHE A 199 -7.69 -26.53 -3.33
N GLY A 200 -7.22 -26.05 -4.49
CA GLY A 200 -8.07 -25.67 -5.61
C GLY A 200 -8.78 -24.32 -5.43
N ASP A 201 -8.41 -23.56 -4.40
CA ASP A 201 -8.86 -22.19 -4.17
C ASP A 201 -8.09 -21.28 -5.14
N VAL A 202 -8.81 -20.82 -6.16
CA VAL A 202 -8.29 -20.03 -7.28
C VAL A 202 -9.00 -18.68 -7.28
N PRO A 203 -8.37 -17.62 -7.85
CA PRO A 203 -9.04 -16.34 -7.95
C PRO A 203 -10.34 -16.50 -8.74
N ASN A 204 -11.41 -15.90 -8.23
CA ASN A 204 -12.56 -15.60 -9.05
C ASN A 204 -12.11 -14.58 -10.10
N HIS A 205 -12.83 -14.43 -11.22
CA HIS A 205 -12.49 -13.46 -12.28
C HIS A 205 -12.57 -11.97 -11.86
N THR A 206 -12.43 -11.69 -10.55
CA THR A 206 -12.42 -10.37 -9.93
C THR A 206 -11.08 -9.66 -10.10
N VAL A 207 -11.12 -8.34 -10.10
CA VAL A 207 -9.94 -7.47 -10.30
C VAL A 207 -9.10 -7.34 -9.02
N LYS A 208 -9.55 -7.86 -7.87
CA LYS A 208 -8.89 -7.62 -6.56
C LYS A 208 -7.49 -8.22 -6.48
N SER A 209 -7.28 -9.42 -7.02
CA SER A 209 -5.97 -10.11 -7.02
C SER A 209 -5.06 -9.72 -8.19
N GLU A 210 -5.54 -8.89 -9.12
CA GLU A 210 -4.79 -8.39 -10.29
C GLU A 210 -3.45 -7.70 -9.93
N PRO A 211 -3.36 -6.83 -8.90
CA PRO A 211 -2.11 -6.14 -8.58
C PRO A 211 -0.98 -7.11 -8.20
N TYR A 212 -1.28 -8.11 -7.38
CA TYR A 212 -0.33 -9.13 -6.95
C TYR A 212 0.09 -10.03 -8.11
N LEU A 213 -0.85 -10.51 -8.93
CA LEU A 213 -0.54 -11.36 -10.09
C LEU A 213 0.31 -10.62 -11.13
N ARG A 214 0.07 -9.32 -11.32
CA ARG A 214 0.92 -8.46 -12.15
C ARG A 214 2.32 -8.30 -11.57
N PHE A 215 2.44 -8.12 -10.25
CA PHE A 215 3.73 -8.08 -9.58
C PHE A 215 4.48 -9.41 -9.78
N LEU A 216 3.83 -10.54 -9.54
CA LEU A 216 4.42 -11.87 -9.64
C LEU A 216 4.91 -12.17 -11.06
N SER A 217 4.04 -11.98 -12.07
CA SER A 217 4.41 -12.19 -13.49
C SER A 217 5.57 -11.30 -13.95
N ARG A 218 5.69 -10.09 -13.40
CA ARG A 218 6.69 -9.10 -13.83
C ARG A 218 8.03 -9.26 -13.12
N TYR A 219 8.03 -9.49 -11.81
CA TYR A 219 9.24 -9.57 -10.99
C TYR A 219 9.76 -11.01 -10.87
N TYR A 220 8.88 -12.00 -10.95
CA TYR A 220 9.21 -13.44 -10.88
C TYR A 220 8.67 -14.20 -12.10
N PRO A 221 9.19 -13.93 -13.32
CA PRO A 221 8.69 -14.55 -14.56
C PRO A 221 8.90 -16.08 -14.60
N GLY A 222 9.75 -16.63 -13.72
CA GLY A 222 9.93 -18.08 -13.59
C GLY A 222 8.80 -18.78 -12.83
N THR A 223 7.92 -18.04 -12.15
CA THR A 223 6.81 -18.62 -11.40
C THR A 223 5.62 -18.85 -12.33
N SER A 224 5.22 -20.11 -12.49
CA SER A 224 4.06 -20.46 -13.32
C SER A 224 2.75 -19.96 -12.69
N LEU A 225 1.95 -19.28 -13.50
CA LEU A 225 0.57 -18.92 -13.19
C LEU A 225 -0.38 -20.02 -13.70
N LYS A 226 -1.40 -20.38 -12.92
CA LYS A 226 -2.51 -21.24 -13.40
C LYS A 226 -3.36 -20.49 -14.43
N LEU A 227 -4.18 -21.24 -15.18
CA LEU A 227 -5.03 -20.68 -16.24
C LEU A 227 -5.97 -19.59 -15.69
N GLU A 228 -6.55 -19.80 -14.51
CA GLU A 228 -7.47 -18.88 -13.86
C GLU A 228 -6.77 -17.56 -13.46
N GLU A 229 -5.54 -17.65 -12.97
CA GLU A 229 -4.71 -16.47 -12.66
C GLU A 229 -4.31 -15.71 -13.93
N GLN A 230 -4.04 -16.42 -15.02
CA GLN A 230 -3.76 -15.81 -16.33
C GLN A 230 -5.00 -15.10 -16.89
N LEU A 231 -6.20 -15.69 -16.72
CA LEU A 231 -7.45 -15.09 -17.15
C LEU A 231 -7.77 -13.78 -16.41
N VAL A 232 -7.37 -13.62 -15.14
CA VAL A 232 -7.48 -12.32 -14.43
C VAL A 232 -6.57 -11.26 -15.07
N LEU A 233 -5.37 -11.64 -15.51
CA LEU A 233 -4.44 -10.75 -16.20
C LEU A 233 -4.91 -10.43 -17.63
N GLU A 234 -5.49 -11.39 -18.34
CA GLU A 234 -5.99 -11.25 -19.71
C GLU A 234 -7.37 -10.58 -19.79
N GLY A 235 -8.26 -10.83 -18.84
CA GLY A 235 -9.57 -10.17 -18.71
C GLY A 235 -9.48 -8.67 -18.43
N SER A 236 -8.28 -8.18 -18.12
CA SER A 236 -7.93 -6.76 -18.02
C SER A 236 -7.53 -6.14 -19.38
N LEU A 237 -7.48 -6.94 -20.45
CA LEU A 237 -7.47 -6.45 -21.84
C LEU A 237 -8.92 -6.40 -22.33
N PRO A 238 -9.36 -5.31 -22.99
CA PRO A 238 -10.70 -5.27 -23.56
C PRO A 238 -10.79 -6.37 -24.63
N VAL A 239 -11.51 -7.45 -24.30
CA VAL A 239 -11.85 -8.53 -25.23
C VAL A 239 -12.57 -7.88 -26.41
N ARG A 240 -11.87 -7.88 -27.54
CA ARG A 240 -12.35 -7.37 -28.82
C ARG A 240 -13.36 -8.38 -29.36
N TRP A 241 -14.60 -8.35 -28.87
CA TRP A 241 -15.72 -8.96 -29.58
C TRP A 241 -15.94 -8.16 -30.86
N GLY A 242 -15.32 -8.63 -31.94
CA GLY A 242 -15.70 -8.28 -33.29
C GLY A 242 -17.04 -8.96 -33.61
N MET A 243 -18.15 -8.41 -33.10
CA MET A 243 -19.46 -8.59 -33.70
C MET A 243 -20.30 -7.33 -33.48
N GLN A 244 -20.76 -6.77 -34.61
CA GLN A 244 -21.94 -5.91 -34.76
C GLN A 244 -21.94 -4.53 -34.09
N ARG A 245 -20.99 -3.67 -34.50
CA ARG A 245 -21.11 -2.21 -34.32
C ARG A 245 -22.12 -1.56 -35.28
N GLU A 246 -22.39 -2.19 -36.41
CA GLU A 246 -23.25 -1.63 -37.47
C GLU A 246 -24.74 -1.95 -37.24
N SER A 247 -25.08 -3.10 -36.67
CA SER A 247 -26.49 -3.49 -36.47
C SER A 247 -27.14 -2.94 -35.19
N LEU A 248 -26.35 -2.43 -34.23
CA LEU A 248 -26.90 -1.74 -33.05
C LEU A 248 -27.22 -0.27 -33.35
N MET A 249 -26.47 0.35 -34.29
CA MET A 249 -26.69 1.73 -34.71
C MET A 249 -27.97 1.88 -35.55
N ASP A 250 -28.19 0.96 -36.49
CA ASP A 250 -29.40 0.95 -37.36
C ASP A 250 -30.70 0.65 -36.59
N VAL A 251 -30.63 -0.11 -35.49
CA VAL A 251 -31.80 -0.43 -34.66
C VAL A 251 -32.17 0.73 -33.72
N MET A 252 -31.23 1.65 -33.45
CA MET A 252 -31.40 2.72 -32.46
C MET A 252 -31.61 4.11 -33.06
N ASP A 253 -31.35 4.34 -34.35
CA ASP A 253 -31.67 5.59 -35.06
C ASP A 253 -33.16 5.71 -35.48
N GLY A 254 -34.01 4.73 -35.12
CA GLY A 254 -35.41 4.65 -35.52
C GLY A 254 -36.39 5.60 -34.81
N THR A 255 -35.95 6.48 -33.90
CA THR A 255 -36.82 7.46 -33.23
C THR A 255 -36.28 8.88 -33.41
N HIS A 256 -36.76 9.51 -34.48
CA HIS A 256 -36.67 10.92 -34.89
C HIS A 256 -35.97 11.92 -33.96
N GLU A 257 -34.99 12.64 -34.52
CA GLU A 257 -35.09 14.09 -34.75
C GLU A 257 -34.22 14.45 -35.97
N VAL A 258 -34.88 14.95 -37.02
CA VAL A 258 -34.20 15.54 -38.17
C VAL A 258 -33.73 16.92 -37.74
N ASP A 259 -32.43 17.07 -37.53
CA ASP A 259 -31.81 18.38 -37.72
C ASP A 259 -30.50 18.25 -38.51
N HIS A 260 -30.45 19.00 -39.60
CA HIS A 260 -29.38 18.96 -40.59
C HIS A 260 -28.27 19.92 -40.18
N GLY A 261 -27.06 19.40 -39.89
CA GLY A 261 -25.90 20.25 -39.69
C GLY A 261 -24.61 19.48 -39.42
N SER A 262 -23.68 19.56 -40.37
CA SER A 262 -22.36 18.93 -40.39
C SER A 262 -21.47 19.23 -39.17
N THR A 263 -20.91 18.16 -38.57
CA THR A 263 -19.52 17.92 -38.10
C THR A 263 -19.56 16.85 -37.01
N GLY A 264 -18.56 15.95 -36.96
CA GLY A 264 -18.58 14.72 -36.17
C GLY A 264 -19.18 14.86 -34.75
N ARG A 265 -20.29 14.14 -34.51
CA ARG A 265 -21.08 14.14 -33.27
C ARG A 265 -20.16 13.95 -32.04
N ARG A 266 -19.91 15.03 -31.31
CA ARG A 266 -19.39 14.99 -29.93
C ARG A 266 -20.51 14.50 -29.03
N TYR A 267 -20.17 13.69 -28.02
CA TYR A 267 -21.10 13.23 -26.99
C TYR A 267 -21.84 14.42 -26.36
N SER A 268 -23.18 14.34 -26.29
CA SER A 268 -24.02 15.32 -25.59
C SER A 268 -24.43 14.73 -24.25
N ASP A 269 -24.16 15.45 -23.16
CA ASP A 269 -24.45 14.97 -21.81
C ASP A 269 -25.95 14.75 -21.58
N THR A 270 -26.79 15.54 -22.24
CA THR A 270 -28.26 15.37 -22.23
C THR A 270 -28.71 14.04 -22.84
N LEU A 271 -27.99 13.51 -23.84
CA LEU A 271 -28.29 12.19 -24.42
C LEU A 271 -27.84 11.07 -23.47
N GLY A 272 -26.67 11.23 -22.84
CA GLY A 272 -26.17 10.30 -21.82
C GLY A 272 -27.08 10.21 -20.60
N ALA A 273 -27.53 11.35 -20.07
CA ALA A 273 -28.45 11.41 -18.94
C ALA A 273 -29.77 10.69 -19.23
N ARG A 274 -30.32 10.83 -20.45
CA ARG A 274 -31.52 10.10 -20.88
C ARG A 274 -31.31 8.60 -20.95
N TRP A 275 -30.14 8.15 -21.36
CA TRP A 275 -29.81 6.73 -21.43
C TRP A 275 -29.66 6.11 -20.04
N PHE A 276 -28.93 6.80 -19.16
CA PHE A 276 -28.73 6.34 -17.78
C PHE A 276 -30.03 6.39 -16.97
N ALA A 277 -30.91 7.37 -17.21
CA ALA A 277 -32.23 7.45 -16.58
C ALA A 277 -33.23 6.36 -17.04
N SER A 278 -32.98 5.69 -18.16
CA SER A 278 -33.93 4.74 -18.74
C SER A 278 -33.92 3.39 -17.99
N SER A 279 -35.04 3.07 -17.32
CA SER A 279 -35.16 1.88 -16.44
C SER A 279 -35.21 0.53 -17.19
N TRP A 280 -35.37 0.54 -18.51
CA TRP A 280 -35.45 -0.66 -19.34
C TRP A 280 -34.10 -1.35 -19.59
N LEU A 281 -32.97 -0.72 -19.22
CA LEU A 281 -31.61 -1.27 -19.36
C LEU A 281 -30.88 -1.25 -18.01
N PRO A 282 -30.14 -2.32 -17.65
CA PRO A 282 -29.22 -2.30 -16.51
C PRO A 282 -28.14 -1.23 -16.68
N LEU A 283 -27.76 -0.55 -15.59
CA LEU A 283 -26.71 0.48 -15.59
C LEU A 283 -25.39 -0.05 -16.16
N ASP A 284 -25.05 -1.30 -15.87
CA ASP A 284 -23.82 -1.94 -16.37
C ASP A 284 -23.77 -1.96 -17.90
N PHE A 285 -24.91 -2.27 -18.52
CA PHE A 285 -25.06 -2.29 -19.97
C PHE A 285 -24.97 -0.88 -20.56
N ALA A 286 -25.60 0.11 -19.91
CA ALA A 286 -25.54 1.51 -20.34
C ALA A 286 -24.11 2.07 -20.29
N ILE A 287 -23.36 1.79 -19.21
CA ILE A 287 -21.95 2.20 -19.08
C ILE A 287 -21.08 1.58 -20.19
N HIS A 288 -21.31 0.31 -20.50
CA HIS A 288 -20.56 -0.38 -21.56
C HIS A 288 -20.92 0.14 -22.96
N ALA A 289 -22.19 0.47 -23.21
CA ALA A 289 -22.64 1.09 -24.45
C ALA A 289 -22.02 2.49 -24.65
N VAL A 290 -22.00 3.32 -23.61
CA VAL A 290 -21.37 4.65 -23.63
C VAL A 290 -19.85 4.56 -23.87
N HIS A 291 -19.17 3.60 -23.24
CA HIS A 291 -17.76 3.31 -23.53
C HIS A 291 -17.54 2.83 -24.97
N ALA A 292 -18.40 1.95 -25.48
CA ALA A 292 -18.30 1.41 -26.84
C ALA A 292 -18.43 2.48 -27.93
N LEU A 293 -19.10 3.59 -27.61
CA LEU A 293 -19.25 4.79 -28.45
C LEU A 293 -18.06 5.75 -28.35
N GLY A 294 -17.04 5.43 -27.55
CA GLY A 294 -15.80 6.20 -27.45
C GLY A 294 -15.89 7.44 -26.55
N VAL A 295 -16.92 7.54 -25.70
CA VAL A 295 -17.05 8.59 -24.71
C VAL A 295 -16.00 8.40 -23.62
N ARG A 296 -15.23 9.45 -23.35
CA ARG A 296 -14.14 9.42 -22.34
C ARG A 296 -14.47 10.19 -21.08
N GLN A 297 -15.52 11.01 -21.12
CA GLN A 297 -15.94 11.85 -20.02
C GLN A 297 -17.46 12.06 -20.12
N ILE A 298 -18.16 11.86 -19.01
CA ILE A 298 -19.57 12.26 -18.85
C ILE A 298 -19.64 13.64 -18.19
N GLY A 299 -20.76 14.33 -18.39
CA GLY A 299 -21.07 15.57 -17.70
C GLY A 299 -21.98 15.35 -16.48
N PRO A 300 -22.37 16.44 -15.81
CA PRO A 300 -23.04 16.40 -14.51
C PRO A 300 -24.46 15.82 -14.56
N LEU A 301 -25.19 15.96 -15.68
CA LEU A 301 -26.55 15.42 -15.81
C LEU A 301 -26.53 13.89 -15.95
N SER A 302 -25.55 13.37 -16.69
CA SER A 302 -25.34 11.92 -16.76
C SER A 302 -24.98 11.36 -15.39
N LEU A 303 -24.12 12.03 -14.64
CA LEU A 303 -23.75 11.61 -13.29
C LEU A 303 -24.96 11.63 -12.33
N GLN A 304 -25.77 12.69 -12.36
CA GLN A 304 -27.00 12.78 -11.56
C GLN A 304 -27.94 11.61 -11.87
N SER A 305 -28.15 11.28 -13.15
CA SER A 305 -29.04 10.19 -13.55
C SER A 305 -28.54 8.80 -13.13
N ILE A 306 -27.22 8.62 -12.99
CA ILE A 306 -26.61 7.40 -12.45
C ILE A 306 -26.83 7.35 -10.93
N ALA A 307 -26.56 8.45 -10.23
CA ALA A 307 -26.70 8.53 -8.78
C ALA A 307 -28.17 8.45 -8.32
N LEU A 308 -29.13 8.96 -9.10
CA LEU A 308 -30.56 8.84 -8.80
C LEU A 308 -31.09 7.40 -8.87
N ARG A 309 -30.43 6.51 -9.62
CA ARG A 309 -30.82 5.09 -9.72
C ARG A 309 -30.36 4.28 -8.52
N ASP A 310 -29.19 4.61 -8.00
CA ASP A 310 -28.56 3.97 -6.84
C ASP A 310 -28.13 5.07 -5.83
N PRO A 311 -29.06 5.67 -5.05
CA PRO A 311 -28.80 6.90 -4.27
C PRO A 311 -28.02 6.71 -2.97
N THR A 312 -27.61 5.48 -2.64
CA THR A 312 -26.82 5.24 -1.43
C THR A 312 -25.35 5.62 -1.66
N PRO A 313 -24.66 6.25 -0.68
CA PRO A 313 -23.25 6.64 -0.81
C PRO A 313 -22.35 5.52 -1.35
N ASP A 314 -22.44 4.32 -0.78
CA ASP A 314 -21.65 3.15 -1.19
C ASP A 314 -21.93 2.73 -2.65
N ALA A 315 -23.19 2.83 -3.09
CA ALA A 315 -23.56 2.47 -4.45
C ALA A 315 -23.11 3.55 -5.45
N VAL A 316 -23.22 4.83 -5.10
CA VAL A 316 -22.71 5.95 -5.92
C VAL A 316 -21.19 5.80 -6.09
N ILE A 317 -20.43 5.52 -5.03
CA ILE A 317 -18.98 5.26 -5.11
C ILE A 317 -18.71 4.06 -6.03
N SER A 318 -19.40 2.95 -5.83
CA SER A 318 -19.25 1.75 -6.67
C SER A 318 -19.52 2.04 -8.16
N ARG A 319 -20.50 2.90 -8.47
CA ARG A 319 -20.80 3.32 -9.86
C ARG A 319 -19.75 4.27 -10.43
N ILE A 320 -19.24 5.21 -9.63
CA ILE A 320 -18.12 6.08 -10.03
C ILE A 320 -16.86 5.26 -10.32
N GLU A 321 -16.55 4.28 -9.47
CA GLU A 321 -15.46 3.34 -9.71
C GLU A 321 -15.66 2.53 -10.99
N GLN A 322 -16.90 2.09 -11.26
CA GLN A 322 -17.22 1.34 -12.46
C GLN A 322 -17.02 2.18 -13.73
N LEU A 323 -17.44 3.46 -13.72
CA LEU A 323 -17.16 4.41 -14.80
C LEU A 323 -15.66 4.59 -15.00
N HIS A 324 -14.89 4.73 -13.91
CA HIS A 324 -13.44 4.85 -13.97
C HIS A 324 -12.76 3.56 -14.50
N LYS A 325 -13.24 2.38 -14.10
CA LYS A 325 -12.82 1.07 -14.63
C LYS A 325 -13.11 0.96 -16.14
N ALA A 326 -14.21 1.55 -16.61
CA ALA A 326 -14.56 1.67 -18.01
C ALA A 326 -13.86 2.85 -18.73
N ASN A 327 -12.89 3.53 -18.09
CA ASN A 327 -12.14 4.66 -18.65
C ASN A 327 -13.03 5.87 -19.05
N ILE A 328 -14.11 6.09 -18.31
CA ILE A 328 -15.03 7.23 -18.41
C ILE A 328 -14.85 8.10 -17.17
N GLY A 329 -14.37 9.33 -17.33
CA GLY A 329 -14.28 10.31 -16.24
C GLY A 329 -15.62 10.99 -15.96
N ILE A 330 -15.86 11.42 -14.72
CA ILE A 330 -17.13 12.05 -14.29
C ILE A 330 -17.20 13.57 -14.53
N GLY A 331 -16.14 14.20 -15.05
CA GLY A 331 -16.07 15.66 -15.12
C GLY A 331 -15.29 16.28 -13.96
N HIS A 332 -15.12 17.60 -14.01
CA HIS A 332 -14.61 18.44 -12.91
C HIS A 332 -15.62 19.54 -12.55
N SER A 333 -16.91 19.35 -12.86
CA SER A 333 -17.94 20.31 -12.44
C SER A 333 -18.13 20.24 -10.94
N THR A 334 -18.39 21.39 -10.34
CA THR A 334 -18.66 21.61 -8.92
C THR A 334 -19.73 20.63 -8.40
N TYR A 335 -20.76 20.36 -9.24
CA TYR A 335 -21.76 19.34 -8.97
C TYR A 335 -21.17 17.93 -8.85
N ALA A 336 -20.32 17.51 -9.80
CA ALA A 336 -19.69 16.19 -9.78
C ALA A 336 -18.73 16.01 -8.59
N LEU A 337 -18.02 17.08 -8.22
CA LEU A 337 -17.14 17.06 -7.05
C LEU A 337 -17.95 16.94 -5.74
N ALA A 338 -19.05 17.67 -5.62
CA ALA A 338 -19.95 17.60 -4.47
C ALA A 338 -20.61 16.22 -4.31
N VAL A 339 -21.09 15.62 -5.42
CA VAL A 339 -21.67 14.26 -5.42
C VAL A 339 -20.64 13.24 -4.93
N ARG A 340 -19.39 13.34 -5.42
CA ARG A 340 -18.33 12.42 -4.99
C ARG A 340 -17.97 12.64 -3.52
N HIS A 341 -17.80 13.89 -3.08
CA HIS A 341 -17.42 14.20 -1.71
C HIS A 341 -18.44 13.70 -0.69
N PHE A 342 -19.73 13.98 -0.88
CA PHE A 342 -20.78 13.52 0.04
C PHE A 342 -20.95 12.00 0.03
N ALA A 343 -20.66 11.35 -1.10
CA ALA A 343 -20.62 9.90 -1.16
C ALA A 343 -19.42 9.35 -0.35
N GLU A 344 -18.22 9.91 -0.52
CA GLU A 344 -16.99 9.50 0.18
C GLU A 344 -17.03 9.76 1.70
N THR A 345 -17.67 10.84 2.14
CA THR A 345 -17.85 11.15 3.57
C THR A 345 -19.05 10.44 4.21
N ALA A 346 -19.79 9.64 3.43
CA ALA A 346 -21.01 8.94 3.84
C ALA A 346 -22.10 9.88 4.40
N GLU A 347 -22.20 11.11 3.89
CA GLU A 347 -23.21 12.10 4.27
C GLU A 347 -24.52 11.87 3.51
N HIS A 348 -25.27 10.84 3.95
CA HIS A 348 -26.48 10.35 3.28
C HIS A 348 -27.56 11.43 3.06
N GLU A 349 -27.79 12.29 4.05
CA GLU A 349 -28.82 13.33 3.98
C GLU A 349 -28.46 14.42 2.96
N LEU A 350 -27.19 14.86 2.94
CA LEU A 350 -26.71 15.90 2.03
C LEU A 350 -26.56 15.39 0.60
N LEU A 351 -26.14 14.12 0.41
CA LEU A 351 -26.14 13.46 -0.89
C LEU A 351 -27.57 13.34 -1.45
N HIS A 352 -28.52 12.89 -0.62
CA HIS A 352 -29.92 12.80 -1.03
C HIS A 352 -30.47 14.18 -1.39
N GLU A 353 -30.15 15.21 -0.62
CA GLU A 353 -30.57 16.57 -0.90
C GLU A 353 -29.99 17.10 -2.21
N LEU A 354 -28.68 16.91 -2.45
CA LEU A 354 -27.98 17.31 -3.69
C LEU A 354 -28.58 16.67 -4.95
N LEU A 355 -28.97 15.40 -4.86
CA LEU A 355 -29.53 14.66 -6.01
C LEU A 355 -30.94 15.12 -6.37
N HIS A 356 -31.71 15.58 -5.37
CA HIS A 356 -33.10 16.00 -5.52
C HIS A 356 -33.28 17.53 -5.50
N THR A 357 -32.21 18.31 -5.61
CA THR A 357 -32.34 19.76 -5.69
C THR A 357 -33.01 20.19 -6.99
N ASP A 358 -33.83 21.24 -6.90
CA ASP A 358 -34.35 21.95 -8.07
C ASP A 358 -33.27 22.82 -8.77
N ILE A 359 -32.07 22.92 -8.20
CA ILE A 359 -30.92 23.60 -8.79
C ILE A 359 -30.38 22.72 -9.92
N HIS A 360 -30.35 23.26 -11.14
CA HIS A 360 -29.81 22.54 -12.28
C HIS A 360 -28.29 22.30 -12.10
N PRO A 361 -27.75 21.11 -12.39
CA PRO A 361 -26.34 20.76 -12.13
C PRO A 361 -25.31 21.73 -12.74
N ASP A 362 -25.60 22.34 -13.88
CA ASP A 362 -24.72 23.34 -14.52
C ASP A 362 -24.64 24.68 -13.75
N VAL A 363 -25.64 25.01 -12.93
CA VAL A 363 -25.68 26.24 -12.12
C VAL A 363 -24.65 26.16 -10.98
N PHE A 364 -24.26 24.95 -10.58
CA PHE A 364 -23.26 24.77 -9.52
C PHE A 364 -21.87 25.28 -9.92
N ASP A 365 -21.58 25.43 -11.21
CA ASP A 365 -20.32 26.00 -11.69
C ASP A 365 -20.31 27.54 -11.71
N ASP A 366 -21.46 28.20 -11.50
CA ASP A 366 -21.56 29.65 -11.39
C ASP A 366 -21.71 30.09 -9.92
N LEU A 367 -20.56 30.36 -9.31
CA LEU A 367 -20.44 30.77 -7.91
C LEU A 367 -21.26 32.02 -7.56
N ALA A 368 -21.40 32.98 -8.49
CA ALA A 368 -22.17 34.20 -8.23
C ALA A 368 -23.67 33.90 -8.13
N THR A 369 -24.17 32.97 -8.95
CA THR A 369 -25.56 32.51 -8.85
C THR A 369 -25.81 31.65 -7.62
N LEU A 370 -24.86 30.79 -7.24
CA LEU A 370 -24.97 30.00 -6.01
C LEU A 370 -24.98 30.88 -4.75
N GLU A 371 -24.20 31.96 -4.72
CA GLU A 371 -24.22 32.94 -3.63
C GLU A 371 -25.58 33.65 -3.54
N SER A 372 -26.14 34.07 -4.67
CA SER A 372 -27.49 34.66 -4.72
C SER A 372 -28.56 33.67 -4.24
N ILE A 373 -28.52 32.42 -4.69
CA ILE A 373 -29.48 31.37 -4.29
C ILE A 373 -29.35 31.04 -2.80
N ARG A 374 -28.12 31.00 -2.27
CA ARG A 374 -27.87 30.77 -0.84
C ARG A 374 -28.45 31.90 0.00
N ASP A 375 -28.20 33.14 -0.41
CA ASP A 375 -28.67 34.31 0.33
C ASP A 375 -30.21 34.38 0.25
N GLU A 376 -30.81 34.12 -0.91
CA GLU A 376 -32.28 33.99 -1.04
C GLU A 376 -32.86 32.84 -0.20
N ALA A 377 -32.20 31.68 -0.15
CA ALA A 377 -32.62 30.55 0.68
C ALA A 377 -32.57 30.88 2.18
N LEU A 378 -31.60 31.69 2.62
CA LEU A 378 -31.53 32.21 3.98
C LEU A 378 -32.69 33.16 4.29
N HIS A 379 -33.06 34.04 3.35
CA HIS A 379 -34.19 34.96 3.52
C HIS A 379 -35.55 34.25 3.44
N ALA A 380 -35.65 33.15 2.70
CA ALA A 380 -36.86 32.35 2.54
C ALA A 380 -37.04 31.23 3.59
N GLU A 381 -36.17 31.19 4.63
CA GLU A 381 -36.12 30.14 5.67
C GLU A 381 -35.98 28.70 5.14
N ASN A 382 -35.48 28.52 3.92
CA ASN A 382 -35.20 27.19 3.37
C ASN A 382 -33.84 26.69 3.86
N MET A 383 -33.82 26.26 5.12
CA MET A 383 -32.60 25.82 5.82
C MET A 383 -31.91 24.63 5.17
N LYS A 384 -32.68 23.77 4.47
CA LYS A 384 -32.14 22.61 3.75
C LYS A 384 -31.20 23.09 2.65
N THR A 385 -31.72 23.86 1.68
CA THR A 385 -30.93 24.38 0.56
C THR A 385 -29.78 25.29 1.03
N TYR A 386 -30.00 26.06 2.11
CA TYR A 386 -28.94 26.87 2.72
C TYR A 386 -27.80 26.00 3.30
N HIS A 387 -28.11 24.95 4.05
CA HIS A 387 -27.10 24.02 4.60
C HIS A 387 -26.39 23.23 3.50
N LEU A 388 -27.11 22.78 2.47
CA LEU A 388 -26.52 22.10 1.32
C LEU A 388 -25.49 23.00 0.62
N LEU A 389 -25.84 24.26 0.32
CA LEU A 389 -24.92 25.19 -0.35
C LEU A 389 -23.71 25.56 0.51
N LEU A 390 -23.82 25.52 1.84
CA LEU A 390 -22.67 25.64 2.75
C LEU A 390 -21.80 24.38 2.76
N ALA A 391 -22.41 23.19 2.80
CA ALA A 391 -21.73 21.90 2.83
C ALA A 391 -20.96 21.58 1.53
N ILE A 392 -21.35 22.20 0.40
CA ILE A 392 -20.64 22.08 -0.87
C ILE A 392 -19.30 22.86 -0.84
N GLN A 393 -19.18 23.91 -0.03
CA GLN A 393 -17.98 24.76 -0.04
C GLN A 393 -16.69 24.02 0.38
N PRO A 394 -16.67 23.18 1.42
CA PRO A 394 -15.52 22.33 1.76
C PRO A 394 -15.15 21.32 0.66
N ALA A 395 -16.14 20.70 0.01
CA ALA A 395 -15.95 19.73 -1.09
C ALA A 395 -15.22 20.38 -2.28
N VAL A 396 -15.65 21.60 -2.63
CA VAL A 396 -15.04 22.41 -3.70
C VAL A 396 -13.68 22.97 -3.25
N ALA A 397 -13.53 23.34 -1.97
CA ALA A 397 -12.28 23.85 -1.44
C ALA A 397 -11.17 22.78 -1.41
N GLN A 398 -11.44 21.55 -0.98
CA GLN A 398 -10.41 20.51 -0.86
C GLN A 398 -9.82 20.10 -2.23
N GLU A 399 -10.67 19.84 -3.22
CA GLU A 399 -10.21 19.45 -4.56
C GLU A 399 -9.66 20.65 -5.36
N SER A 400 -10.19 21.85 -5.13
CA SER A 400 -9.57 23.06 -5.67
C SER A 400 -8.20 23.31 -5.04
N ILE A 401 -7.97 23.02 -3.76
CA ILE A 401 -6.64 23.15 -3.13
C ILE A 401 -5.64 22.16 -3.73
N ASP A 402 -6.01 20.90 -3.95
CA ASP A 402 -5.11 19.90 -4.56
C ASP A 402 -4.75 20.26 -6.01
N THR A 403 -5.77 20.63 -6.80
CA THR A 403 -5.59 21.01 -8.19
C THR A 403 -4.86 22.35 -8.33
N THR A 404 -5.22 23.38 -7.55
CA THR A 404 -4.55 24.68 -7.56
C THR A 404 -3.12 24.58 -7.04
N SER A 405 -2.84 23.81 -5.99
CA SER A 405 -1.48 23.59 -5.49
C SER A 405 -0.61 22.90 -6.54
N ASN A 406 -1.13 21.87 -7.21
CA ASN A 406 -0.42 21.22 -8.32
C ASN A 406 -0.22 22.18 -9.51
N LEU A 407 -1.18 23.03 -9.86
CA LEU A 407 -1.03 24.04 -10.92
C LEU A 407 0.00 25.12 -10.56
N LEU A 408 -0.02 25.63 -9.32
CA LEU A 408 0.95 26.59 -8.81
C LEU A 408 2.36 26.01 -8.76
N LEU A 409 2.48 24.72 -8.40
CA LEU A 409 3.74 24.00 -8.47
C LEU A 409 4.26 23.94 -9.92
N GLN A 410 3.40 23.57 -10.87
CA GLN A 410 3.77 23.51 -12.29
C GLN A 410 4.20 24.89 -12.81
N GLN A 411 3.46 25.95 -12.49
CA GLN A 411 3.77 27.31 -12.91
C GLN A 411 5.08 27.81 -12.31
N SER A 412 5.32 27.59 -11.01
CA SER A 412 6.56 28.00 -10.33
C SER A 412 7.79 27.26 -10.88
N LEU A 413 7.65 25.99 -11.27
CA LEU A 413 8.70 25.22 -11.95
C LEU A 413 8.97 25.75 -13.37
N GLN A 414 7.94 26.09 -14.13
CA GLN A 414 8.08 26.68 -15.47
C GLN A 414 8.78 28.06 -15.43
N LEU A 415 8.51 28.86 -14.41
CA LEU A 415 9.14 30.17 -14.19
C LEU A 415 10.56 30.07 -13.61
N GLY A 416 11.08 28.85 -13.37
CA GLY A 416 12.42 28.64 -12.81
C GLY A 416 12.56 29.00 -11.32
N GLN A 417 11.44 29.17 -10.60
CA GLN A 417 11.41 29.56 -9.19
C GLN A 417 11.60 28.35 -8.26
N ALA A 418 12.74 27.65 -8.40
CA ALA A 418 12.99 26.37 -7.74
C ALA A 418 12.89 26.40 -6.20
N ARG A 419 13.17 27.55 -5.55
CA ARG A 419 13.04 27.69 -4.09
C ARG A 419 11.58 27.77 -3.64
N HIS A 420 10.75 28.48 -4.40
CA HIS A 420 9.33 28.64 -4.10
C HIS A 420 8.58 27.32 -4.32
N ALA A 421 8.87 26.62 -5.43
CA ALA A 421 8.34 25.28 -5.69
C ALA A 421 8.71 24.26 -4.59
N LEU A 422 9.94 24.32 -4.03
CA LEU A 422 10.31 23.48 -2.88
C LEU A 422 9.52 23.82 -1.60
N ALA A 423 9.26 25.10 -1.34
CA ALA A 423 8.45 25.50 -0.20
C ALA A 423 7.02 24.98 -0.36
N LEU A 424 6.44 25.16 -1.55
CA LEU A 424 5.10 24.68 -1.85
C LEU A 424 4.99 23.14 -1.74
N MET A 425 6.00 22.37 -2.16
CA MET A 425 6.02 20.92 -1.91
C MET A 425 6.04 20.54 -0.42
N ARG A 426 6.65 21.37 0.44
CA ARG A 426 6.63 21.15 1.90
C ARG A 426 5.26 21.43 2.47
N ASP A 427 4.63 22.50 2.01
CA ASP A 427 3.29 22.90 2.43
C ASP A 427 2.28 21.83 1.99
N MET A 428 2.37 21.38 0.73
CA MET A 428 1.58 20.24 0.22
C MET A 428 1.76 18.99 1.10
N ARG A 429 2.99 18.65 1.50
CA ARG A 429 3.24 17.53 2.42
C ARG A 429 2.59 17.75 3.79
N SER A 430 2.61 18.97 4.32
CA SER A 430 2.01 19.28 5.62
C SER A 430 0.48 19.20 5.60
N MET A 431 -0.10 19.39 4.42
CA MET A 431 -1.55 19.34 4.16
C MET A 431 -1.99 17.98 3.60
N ASP A 432 -1.10 16.99 3.53
CA ASP A 432 -1.33 15.66 2.94
C ASP A 432 -1.85 15.69 1.49
N ILE A 433 -1.37 16.66 0.71
CA ILE A 433 -1.74 16.84 -0.69
C ILE A 433 -0.83 16.01 -1.59
N ASP A 434 -1.45 15.15 -2.39
CA ASP A 434 -0.78 14.27 -3.34
C ASP A 434 -0.27 15.03 -4.58
N LEU A 435 0.92 14.66 -5.06
CA LEU A 435 1.46 15.22 -6.30
C LEU A 435 0.81 14.57 -7.52
N SER A 436 0.35 15.41 -8.46
CA SER A 436 -0.10 14.93 -9.76
C SER A 436 1.06 14.38 -10.59
N THR A 437 0.75 13.44 -11.50
CA THR A 437 1.75 12.89 -12.43
C THR A 437 2.39 13.97 -13.30
N THR A 438 1.61 14.97 -13.72
CA THR A 438 2.09 16.12 -14.49
C THR A 438 3.04 17.01 -13.70
N SER A 439 2.78 17.25 -12.41
CA SER A 439 3.68 18.00 -11.54
C SER A 439 5.03 17.28 -11.40
N ILE A 440 5.01 15.95 -11.24
CA ILE A 440 6.23 15.13 -11.16
C ILE A 440 7.03 15.21 -12.47
N GLU A 441 6.37 15.13 -13.62
CA GLU A 441 7.02 15.29 -14.93
C GLU A 441 7.65 16.68 -15.12
N HIS A 442 7.00 17.74 -14.61
CA HIS A 442 7.56 19.09 -14.58
C HIS A 442 8.80 19.21 -13.68
N ILE A 443 8.84 18.49 -12.55
CA ILE A 443 10.05 18.42 -11.70
C ILE A 443 11.18 17.71 -12.45
N TYR A 444 10.87 16.61 -13.14
CA TYR A 444 11.84 15.84 -13.91
C TYR A 444 12.44 16.67 -15.03
N SER A 445 11.60 17.29 -15.86
CA SER A 445 12.04 18.10 -17.00
C SER A 445 12.81 19.36 -16.61
N ASN A 446 12.38 20.10 -15.57
CA ASN A 446 12.97 21.40 -15.24
C ASN A 446 14.15 21.33 -14.26
N ILE A 447 14.17 20.37 -13.34
CA ILE A 447 15.19 20.30 -12.27
C ILE A 447 16.17 19.15 -12.49
N LEU A 448 15.69 17.94 -12.83
CA LEU A 448 16.51 16.73 -12.81
C LEU A 448 17.11 16.35 -14.17
N GLU A 449 16.44 16.64 -15.28
CA GLU A 449 16.95 16.38 -16.62
C GLU A 449 18.17 17.23 -16.99
N PRO A 450 18.24 18.54 -16.62
CA PRO A 450 19.41 19.37 -16.83
C PRO A 450 20.69 18.89 -16.12
N LEU A 451 20.56 17.97 -15.15
CA LEU A 451 21.72 17.35 -14.53
C LEU A 451 22.45 16.47 -15.55
N SER A 452 23.72 16.73 -15.78
CA SER A 452 24.55 15.93 -16.69
C SER A 452 25.19 14.74 -15.98
N TRP A 453 25.36 13.63 -16.71
CA TRP A 453 26.19 12.49 -16.29
C TRP A 453 27.68 12.86 -16.20
N ASN A 454 28.09 13.82 -17.04
CA ASN A 454 29.43 14.38 -17.09
C ASN A 454 29.36 15.89 -16.81
N PRO A 455 29.67 16.35 -15.60
CA PRO A 455 29.71 17.78 -15.25
C PRO A 455 30.89 18.54 -15.89
N ASP A 456 31.66 17.94 -16.82
CA ASP A 456 32.64 18.69 -17.64
C ASP A 456 31.99 19.43 -18.81
N THR A 457 30.78 19.01 -19.22
CA THR A 457 30.05 19.60 -20.35
C THR A 457 28.92 20.52 -19.92
N ALA A 458 28.61 20.61 -18.63
CA ALA A 458 27.51 21.42 -18.11
C ALA A 458 27.98 22.24 -16.88
N ILE A 459 27.49 23.48 -16.78
CA ILE A 459 27.71 24.38 -15.65
C ILE A 459 26.87 23.88 -14.46
N VAL A 460 27.23 22.72 -13.90
CA VAL A 460 26.59 22.19 -12.69
C VAL A 460 27.26 22.85 -11.49
N THR A 461 26.50 23.57 -10.66
CA THR A 461 27.00 24.15 -9.42
C THR A 461 26.68 23.24 -8.23
N LEU A 462 27.36 23.42 -7.10
CA LEU A 462 27.03 22.70 -5.88
C LEU A 462 25.59 23.01 -5.41
N GLU A 463 25.09 24.23 -5.69
CA GLU A 463 23.74 24.66 -5.36
C GLU A 463 22.67 23.93 -6.17
N THR A 464 22.91 23.66 -7.46
CA THR A 464 21.97 22.88 -8.28
C THR A 464 21.89 21.44 -7.79
N LEU A 465 23.01 20.83 -7.38
CA LEU A 465 23.01 19.49 -6.78
C LEU A 465 22.26 19.44 -5.44
N ARG A 466 22.48 20.43 -4.56
CA ARG A 466 21.73 20.51 -3.28
C ARG A 466 20.24 20.69 -3.51
N THR A 467 19.87 21.52 -4.47
CA THR A 467 18.46 21.72 -4.85
C THR A 467 17.86 20.41 -5.35
N ALA A 468 18.55 19.69 -6.26
CA ALA A 468 18.11 18.38 -6.75
C ALA A 468 17.95 17.33 -5.64
N ILE A 469 18.90 17.25 -4.69
CA ILE A 469 18.81 16.37 -3.52
C ILE A 469 17.55 16.69 -2.70
N ASN A 470 17.27 17.97 -2.47
CA ASN A 470 16.06 18.38 -1.75
C ASN A 470 14.79 17.92 -2.47
N TYR A 471 14.69 18.14 -3.79
CA TYR A 471 13.54 17.67 -4.58
C TYR A 471 13.38 16.16 -4.52
N LEU A 472 14.46 15.41 -4.74
CA LEU A 472 14.43 13.95 -4.71
C LEU A 472 14.00 13.41 -3.34
N ASN A 473 14.51 14.00 -2.25
CA ASN A 473 14.08 13.66 -0.89
C ASN A 473 12.58 13.94 -0.67
N HIS A 474 12.07 15.09 -1.14
CA HIS A 474 10.65 15.42 -0.98
C HIS A 474 9.76 14.50 -1.83
N LEU A 475 10.20 14.12 -3.03
CA LEU A 475 9.50 13.14 -3.84
C LEU A 475 9.42 11.77 -3.15
N MET A 476 10.50 11.30 -2.53
CA MET A 476 10.46 10.04 -1.76
C MET A 476 9.51 10.14 -0.56
N LEU A 477 9.52 11.25 0.16
CA LEU A 477 8.65 11.47 1.32
C LEU A 477 7.16 11.55 0.94
N LEU A 478 6.86 12.09 -0.25
CA LEU A 478 5.52 12.11 -0.85
C LEU A 478 5.18 10.80 -1.60
N ARG A 479 5.97 9.73 -1.41
CA ARG A 479 5.79 8.41 -2.05
C ARG A 479 5.71 8.45 -3.58
N ALA A 480 6.26 9.49 -4.21
CA ALA A 480 6.31 9.62 -5.65
C ALA A 480 7.41 8.72 -6.25
N PRO A 481 7.14 8.04 -7.39
CA PRO A 481 8.08 7.08 -7.96
C PRO A 481 9.28 7.77 -8.62
N VAL A 482 10.45 7.71 -7.99
CA VAL A 482 11.68 8.35 -8.45
C VAL A 482 12.57 7.38 -9.25
N PRO A 483 12.97 7.73 -10.50
CA PRO A 483 13.96 6.95 -11.26
C PRO A 483 15.34 6.89 -10.59
N GLY A 484 15.90 5.69 -10.47
CA GLY A 484 17.23 5.44 -9.92
C GLY A 484 18.36 6.17 -10.67
N ARG A 485 18.17 6.45 -11.96
CA ARG A 485 19.12 7.23 -12.78
C ARG A 485 19.39 8.63 -12.23
N TYR A 486 18.40 9.29 -11.61
CA TYR A 486 18.59 10.66 -11.09
C TYR A 486 19.42 10.65 -9.81
N TRP A 487 19.25 9.64 -8.96
CA TRP A 487 20.13 9.38 -7.83
C TRP A 487 21.57 9.14 -8.30
N GLN A 488 21.79 8.34 -9.35
CA GLN A 488 23.12 8.14 -9.92
C GLN A 488 23.76 9.46 -10.39
N LYS A 489 23.02 10.30 -11.13
CA LYS A 489 23.50 11.62 -11.58
C LYS A 489 23.98 12.49 -10.40
N VAL A 490 23.20 12.56 -9.32
CA VAL A 490 23.55 13.32 -8.11
C VAL A 490 24.81 12.76 -7.44
N LEU A 491 24.91 11.44 -7.28
CA LEU A 491 26.07 10.79 -6.67
C LEU A 491 27.35 11.03 -7.48
N PHE A 492 27.28 10.95 -8.82
CA PHE A 492 28.40 11.30 -9.71
C PHE A 492 28.80 12.78 -9.58
N GLY A 493 27.82 13.68 -9.50
CA GLY A 493 28.05 15.10 -9.28
C GLY A 493 28.80 15.38 -7.98
N LEU A 494 28.26 14.91 -6.85
CA LEU A 494 28.85 15.11 -5.51
C LEU A 494 30.27 14.53 -5.41
N GLY A 495 30.48 13.32 -5.96
CA GLY A 495 31.77 12.66 -5.96
C GLY A 495 32.85 13.45 -6.71
N LYS A 496 32.50 14.08 -7.84
CA LYS A 496 33.44 14.93 -8.59
C LYS A 496 33.81 16.21 -7.83
N PHE A 497 32.89 16.82 -7.09
CA PHE A 497 33.17 17.95 -6.20
C PHE A 497 34.00 17.57 -4.96
N GLY A 498 34.36 16.29 -4.78
CA GLY A 498 35.14 15.82 -3.64
C GLY A 498 34.34 15.74 -2.33
N ARG A 499 33.00 15.88 -2.41
CA ARG A 499 32.07 15.86 -1.26
C ARG A 499 31.70 14.43 -0.87
N LEU A 500 32.72 13.62 -0.54
CA LEU A 500 32.52 12.21 -0.20
C LEU A 500 31.64 12.03 1.06
N ASP A 501 31.67 12.97 2.00
CA ASP A 501 30.77 12.98 3.17
C ASP A 501 29.30 13.05 2.75
N ASP A 502 28.96 13.91 1.79
CA ASP A 502 27.59 14.03 1.28
C ASP A 502 27.19 12.79 0.46
N VAL A 503 28.12 12.21 -0.31
CA VAL A 503 27.89 10.94 -1.03
C VAL A 503 27.55 9.82 -0.04
N GLU A 504 28.34 9.70 1.02
CA GLU A 504 28.11 8.73 2.08
C GLU A 504 26.76 8.97 2.77
N GLY A 505 26.46 10.21 3.15
CA GLY A 505 25.19 10.57 3.78
C GLY A 505 23.98 10.26 2.90
N VAL A 506 24.04 10.57 1.60
CA VAL A 506 22.95 10.26 0.65
C VAL A 506 22.80 8.75 0.46
N CYS A 507 23.91 8.01 0.30
CA CYS A 507 23.84 6.55 0.13
C CYS A 507 23.24 5.84 1.35
N ILE A 508 23.64 6.23 2.56
CA ILE A 508 23.10 5.65 3.80
C ILE A 508 21.66 6.08 4.02
N GLY A 509 21.34 7.38 3.84
CA GLY A 509 19.98 7.88 3.97
C GLY A 509 19.00 7.26 2.98
N LEU A 510 19.44 6.90 1.77
CA LEU A 510 18.63 6.11 0.84
C LEU A 510 18.35 4.71 1.38
N LEU A 511 19.37 4.02 1.92
CA LEU A 511 19.15 2.71 2.50
C LEU A 511 18.18 2.76 3.68
N ASP A 512 18.34 3.74 4.58
CA ASP A 512 17.44 3.93 5.72
C ASP A 512 16.01 4.25 5.23
N ALA A 513 15.84 5.16 4.27
CA ALA A 513 14.51 5.52 3.75
C ALA A 513 13.75 4.35 3.12
N TYR A 514 14.44 3.46 2.39
CA TYR A 514 13.80 2.27 1.80
C TYR A 514 13.59 1.14 2.82
N GLN A 515 14.39 1.05 3.88
CA GLN A 515 14.21 0.10 4.98
C GLN A 515 13.07 0.53 5.92
N ASP A 516 13.01 1.82 6.26
CA ASP A 516 11.96 2.39 7.10
C ASP A 516 10.60 2.37 6.39
N ALA A 517 10.57 2.33 5.05
CA ALA A 517 9.34 2.21 4.30
C ALA A 517 8.55 0.91 4.58
N HIS A 518 9.17 -0.14 5.14
CA HIS A 518 8.46 -1.33 5.63
C HIS A 518 7.61 -1.05 6.88
N THR A 519 7.89 0.05 7.61
CA THR A 519 7.20 0.40 8.86
C THR A 519 6.01 1.35 8.68
N VAL A 520 5.86 1.91 7.48
CA VAL A 520 4.81 2.90 7.16
C VAL A 520 3.51 2.19 6.74
N PRO A 521 2.32 2.70 7.13
CA PRO A 521 1.04 2.10 6.75
C PRO A 521 0.90 1.88 5.24
N GLY A 522 0.49 0.66 4.87
CA GLY A 522 0.17 0.27 3.50
C GLY A 522 1.34 -0.27 2.67
N GLY A 523 2.44 -0.71 3.30
CA GLY A 523 3.37 -1.77 2.85
C GLY A 523 3.94 -1.73 1.43
N LEU A 524 3.66 -0.71 0.63
CA LEU A 524 3.87 -0.66 -0.81
C LEU A 524 4.75 0.53 -1.19
N LEU A 525 5.71 0.28 -2.06
CA LEU A 525 6.66 1.24 -2.60
C LEU A 525 6.31 1.62 -4.03
N GLY A 526 6.29 2.92 -4.32
CA GLY A 526 6.16 3.43 -5.68
C GLY A 526 7.44 3.23 -6.50
N VAL A 527 7.33 2.54 -7.63
CA VAL A 527 8.45 2.31 -8.57
C VAL A 527 8.18 3.03 -9.87
N HIS A 528 9.20 3.71 -10.38
CA HIS A 528 9.08 4.36 -11.67
C HIS A 528 9.08 3.32 -12.81
N PRO A 529 8.23 3.45 -13.85
CA PRO A 529 8.17 2.48 -14.96
C PRO A 529 9.51 2.18 -15.64
N ALA A 530 10.43 3.15 -15.64
CA ALA A 530 11.77 3.01 -16.22
C ALA A 530 12.70 2.05 -15.46
N ASP A 531 12.46 1.84 -14.15
CA ASP A 531 13.28 0.94 -13.32
C ASP A 531 12.63 -0.45 -13.15
N ALA A 532 11.34 -0.55 -13.49
CA ALA A 532 10.60 -1.80 -13.43
C ALA A 532 10.90 -2.70 -14.65
N PRO A 533 10.73 -4.04 -14.53
CA PRO A 533 10.96 -4.98 -15.64
C PRO A 533 10.15 -4.60 -16.89
N PRO A 534 10.62 -4.81 -18.13
CA PRO A 534 9.83 -4.51 -19.32
C PRO A 534 8.52 -5.32 -19.30
N CYS A 535 7.41 -4.67 -19.63
CA CYS A 535 6.10 -5.32 -19.69
C CYS A 535 5.51 -5.15 -21.10
N ASN A 536 5.02 -6.24 -21.68
CA ASN A 536 4.34 -6.24 -22.98
C ASN A 536 2.90 -5.70 -22.89
N ALA A 537 2.37 -5.50 -21.67
CA ALA A 537 1.02 -4.99 -21.45
C ALA A 537 0.98 -3.45 -21.53
N LEU A 538 0.08 -2.93 -22.36
CA LEU A 538 -0.08 -1.52 -22.76
C LEU A 538 -0.54 -0.56 -21.63
N GLY A 539 -0.45 -0.96 -20.36
CA GLY A 539 -0.98 -0.23 -19.21
C GLY A 539 0.05 0.68 -18.52
N TRP A 540 0.55 1.72 -19.21
CA TRP A 540 1.51 2.68 -18.64
C TRP A 540 0.89 3.67 -17.63
N ARG A 541 -0.37 3.47 -17.22
CA ARG A 541 -1.18 4.50 -16.55
C ARG A 541 -1.46 4.28 -15.07
N ARG A 542 -1.18 3.11 -14.48
CA ARG A 542 -1.34 2.89 -13.03
C ARG A 542 0.01 3.06 -12.32
N ARG A 543 0.00 3.70 -11.14
CA ARG A 543 1.17 3.76 -10.23
C ARG A 543 1.65 2.32 -10.01
N LEU A 544 2.90 2.05 -10.34
CA LEU A 544 3.51 0.73 -10.13
C LEU A 544 3.94 0.64 -8.68
N LEU A 545 3.24 -0.20 -7.93
CA LEU A 545 3.51 -0.46 -6.53
C LEU A 545 4.18 -1.82 -6.41
N ILE A 546 5.25 -1.90 -5.60
CA ILE A 546 5.88 -3.16 -5.20
C ILE A 546 5.75 -3.34 -3.68
N PRO A 547 5.69 -4.58 -3.19
CA PRO A 547 5.82 -4.87 -1.77
C PRO A 547 7.10 -4.29 -1.20
N ALA A 548 7.01 -3.69 -0.02
CA ALA A 548 8.15 -3.13 0.65
C ALA A 548 9.14 -4.25 1.00
N ASP A 549 8.68 -5.42 1.44
CA ASP A 549 9.54 -6.56 1.79
C ASP A 549 10.34 -7.20 0.63
N LEU A 550 10.27 -6.64 -0.59
CA LEU A 550 11.08 -7.11 -1.72
C LEU A 550 12.58 -7.06 -1.36
N PRO A 551 13.32 -8.18 -1.47
CA PRO A 551 14.74 -8.20 -1.12
C PRO A 551 15.57 -7.17 -1.89
N VAL A 552 16.45 -6.44 -1.20
CA VAL A 552 17.39 -5.46 -1.81
C VAL A 552 18.32 -6.11 -2.85
N SER A 553 18.57 -7.41 -2.71
CA SER A 553 19.35 -8.21 -3.66
C SER A 553 18.64 -8.44 -5.00
N HIS A 554 17.31 -8.24 -5.06
CA HIS A 554 16.52 -8.47 -6.26
C HIS A 554 16.94 -7.51 -7.39
N ALA A 555 17.11 -8.02 -8.62
CA ALA A 555 17.68 -7.27 -9.74
C ALA A 555 16.88 -6.02 -10.15
N TYR A 556 15.59 -6.00 -9.82
CA TYR A 556 14.67 -4.89 -10.10
C TYR A 556 14.26 -4.09 -8.85
N HIS A 557 14.92 -4.33 -7.71
CA HIS A 557 14.75 -3.47 -6.55
C HIS A 557 15.30 -2.05 -6.86
N PRO A 558 14.63 -0.94 -6.49
CA PRO A 558 15.09 0.42 -6.77
C PRO A 558 16.52 0.69 -6.29
N LEU A 559 16.86 0.28 -5.06
CA LEU A 559 18.23 0.36 -4.53
C LEU A 559 19.24 -0.45 -5.36
N HIS A 560 18.86 -1.65 -5.83
CA HIS A 560 19.71 -2.43 -6.72
C HIS A 560 20.00 -1.64 -7.99
N LYS A 561 18.98 -1.05 -8.63
CA LYS A 561 19.16 -0.24 -9.84
C LYS A 561 20.06 0.98 -9.63
N ILE A 562 20.00 1.62 -8.46
CA ILE A 562 20.88 2.74 -8.13
C ILE A 562 22.34 2.28 -8.05
N PHE A 563 22.62 1.17 -7.36
CA PHE A 563 23.99 0.75 -7.03
C PHE A 563 24.60 -0.32 -7.95
N GLU A 564 23.81 -0.97 -8.82
CA GLU A 564 24.25 -2.00 -9.79
C GLU A 564 25.31 -1.45 -10.76
N ASN A 565 25.29 -0.13 -11.01
CA ASN A 565 26.17 0.52 -11.98
C ASN A 565 27.66 0.37 -11.60
N PRO A 566 28.46 -0.42 -12.35
CA PRO A 566 29.85 -0.68 -12.00
C PRO A 566 30.72 0.59 -12.09
N LYS A 567 30.34 1.55 -12.93
CA LYS A 567 31.06 2.83 -13.03
C LYS A 567 30.94 3.65 -11.75
N LEU A 568 29.78 3.60 -11.09
CA LEU A 568 29.54 4.31 -9.84
C LEU A 568 30.36 3.69 -8.70
N GLN A 569 30.34 2.36 -8.58
CA GLN A 569 31.13 1.65 -7.58
C GLN A 569 32.64 1.94 -7.74
N VAL A 570 33.15 1.87 -8.97
CA VAL A 570 34.54 2.22 -9.31
C VAL A 570 34.84 3.70 -9.01
N ALA A 571 33.90 4.61 -9.27
CA ALA A 571 34.08 6.03 -9.00
C ALA A 571 34.14 6.34 -7.49
N ILE A 572 33.31 5.69 -6.67
CA ILE A 572 33.35 5.81 -5.20
C ILE A 572 34.73 5.43 -4.65
N VAL A 573 35.31 4.33 -5.16
CA VAL A 573 36.68 3.93 -4.81
C VAL A 573 37.68 5.02 -5.25
N ARG A 574 37.62 5.48 -6.49
CA ARG A 574 38.51 6.53 -7.01
C ARG A 574 38.44 7.82 -6.20
N TRP A 575 37.24 8.26 -5.80
CA TRP A 575 37.07 9.50 -5.03
C TRP A 575 37.65 9.38 -3.62
N GLY A 576 37.51 8.22 -2.96
CA GLY A 576 38.15 7.95 -1.67
C GLY A 576 39.68 8.06 -1.75
N PHE A 577 40.28 7.47 -2.79
CA PHE A 577 41.73 7.54 -3.02
C PHE A 577 42.19 8.96 -3.39
N LYS A 578 41.49 9.66 -4.30
CA LYS A 578 41.88 11.00 -4.76
C LYS A 578 41.83 12.05 -3.65
N ARG A 579 40.78 12.04 -2.81
CA ARG A 579 40.64 12.98 -1.69
C ARG A 579 41.78 12.81 -0.68
N SER A 580 42.17 11.57 -0.42
CA SER A 580 43.23 11.25 0.51
C SER A 580 44.60 11.69 0.00
N VAL A 581 44.91 11.51 -1.28
CA VAL A 581 46.16 12.03 -1.89
C VAL A 581 46.21 13.56 -1.89
N SER A 582 45.05 14.23 -2.03
CA SER A 582 44.97 15.69 -1.93
C SER A 582 45.08 16.22 -0.49
N GLN A 583 44.61 15.47 0.52
CA GLN A 583 44.75 15.81 1.94
C GLN A 583 46.12 15.38 2.53
N GLU A 584 46.78 14.35 2.00
CA GLU A 584 48.09 13.82 2.45
C GLU A 584 49.27 14.75 2.21
N LEU A 585 49.08 15.89 1.52
CA LEU A 585 50.02 17.00 1.59
C LEU A 585 50.05 17.66 3.00
N ALA A 586 49.16 17.27 3.93
CA ALA A 586 49.07 17.84 5.27
C ALA A 586 49.34 16.87 6.45
N SER A 587 49.15 15.55 6.33
CA SER A 587 49.60 14.49 7.28
C SER A 587 48.86 13.17 7.00
N VAL A 588 49.43 12.04 7.43
CA VAL A 588 48.75 10.72 7.42
C VAL A 588 47.66 10.73 8.50
N SER A 589 46.49 11.28 8.17
CA SER A 589 45.35 11.27 9.09
C SER A 589 44.72 9.88 9.13
N VAL A 590 44.57 9.37 10.34
CA VAL A 590 43.80 8.17 10.66
C VAL A 590 42.52 8.65 11.34
N GLU A 591 41.36 8.39 10.75
CA GLU A 591 40.06 8.61 11.38
C GLU A 591 39.60 7.28 11.99
N ASP A 592 39.38 7.23 13.31
CA ASP A 592 38.94 6.04 14.06
C ASP A 592 39.80 4.78 13.82
N GLY A 593 41.12 4.92 13.79
CA GLY A 593 42.05 3.80 13.54
C GLY A 593 42.07 3.27 12.10
N LYS A 594 41.30 3.87 11.17
CA LYS A 594 41.13 3.38 9.79
C LYS A 594 41.69 4.37 8.76
N LEU A 595 42.23 3.83 7.67
CA LEU A 595 42.83 4.66 6.61
C LEU A 595 41.78 5.46 5.85
N VAL A 596 41.99 6.79 5.77
CA VAL A 596 41.12 7.71 5.01
C VAL A 596 41.11 7.35 3.53
N ILE A 597 42.23 6.85 2.98
CA ILE A 597 42.36 6.32 1.60
C ILE A 597 41.29 5.27 1.28
N LEU A 598 40.93 4.45 2.28
CA LEU A 598 40.00 3.33 2.12
C LEU A 598 38.54 3.73 2.38
N ARG A 599 38.23 5.01 2.57
CA ARG A 599 36.87 5.46 2.91
C ARG A 599 35.81 5.06 1.87
N GLY A 600 36.14 5.14 0.58
CA GLY A 600 35.26 4.66 -0.49
C GLY A 600 35.01 3.15 -0.42
N VAL A 601 36.03 2.37 -0.08
CA VAL A 601 35.92 0.91 0.09
C VAL A 601 35.08 0.57 1.34
N ARG A 602 35.26 1.30 2.44
CA ARG A 602 34.45 1.17 3.66
C ARG A 602 32.98 1.52 3.43
N LEU A 603 32.69 2.52 2.60
CA LEU A 603 31.33 2.84 2.19
C LEU A 603 30.71 1.66 1.44
N LEU A 604 31.38 1.13 0.41
CA LEU A 604 30.88 -0.03 -0.33
C LEU A 604 30.67 -1.25 0.58
N GLY A 605 31.57 -1.51 1.53
CA GLY A 605 31.42 -2.57 2.53
C GLY A 605 30.18 -2.40 3.42
N ARG A 606 29.85 -1.17 3.82
CA ARG A 606 28.59 -0.89 4.54
C ARG A 606 27.35 -1.14 3.68
N LEU A 607 27.41 -0.78 2.40
CA LEU A 607 26.31 -1.06 1.46
C LEU A 607 26.12 -2.58 1.28
N GLN A 608 27.21 -3.34 1.16
CA GLN A 608 27.19 -4.80 1.02
C GLN A 608 26.57 -5.48 2.24
N LYS A 609 26.91 -5.05 3.46
CA LYS A 609 26.31 -5.56 4.70
C LYS A 609 24.80 -5.34 4.79
N ARG A 610 24.27 -4.38 4.04
CA ARG A 610 22.84 -4.08 3.95
C ARG A 610 22.17 -4.68 2.69
N GLY A 611 22.82 -5.64 2.03
CA GLY A 611 22.25 -6.43 0.93
C GLY A 611 22.46 -5.88 -0.48
N VAL A 612 23.26 -4.81 -0.65
CA VAL A 612 23.57 -4.26 -1.98
C VAL A 612 24.60 -5.13 -2.71
N SER A 613 24.29 -5.53 -3.94
CA SER A 613 25.18 -6.33 -4.79
C SER A 613 26.36 -5.52 -5.32
N LEU A 614 27.58 -5.98 -5.04
CA LEU A 614 28.82 -5.34 -5.50
C LEU A 614 29.48 -6.11 -6.66
N GLN A 615 30.00 -5.37 -7.64
CA GLN A 615 30.81 -5.90 -8.74
C GLN A 615 32.27 -6.04 -8.28
N GLU A 616 32.54 -7.08 -7.49
CA GLU A 616 33.84 -7.34 -6.87
C GLU A 616 35.02 -7.32 -7.87
N SER A 617 34.81 -7.85 -9.08
CA SER A 617 35.84 -7.90 -10.13
C SER A 617 36.23 -6.51 -10.68
N ALA A 618 35.28 -5.58 -10.74
CA ALA A 618 35.52 -4.20 -11.19
C ALA A 618 36.21 -3.39 -10.10
N ILE A 619 35.73 -3.52 -8.86
CA ILE A 619 36.31 -2.88 -7.67
C ILE A 619 37.77 -3.34 -7.50
N ARG A 620 38.02 -4.65 -7.55
CA ARG A 620 39.37 -5.23 -7.43
C ARG A 620 40.35 -4.67 -8.46
N ARG A 621 39.96 -4.62 -9.74
CA ARG A 621 40.81 -4.07 -10.81
C ARG A 621 41.14 -2.60 -10.57
N GLU A 622 40.18 -1.81 -10.11
CA GLU A 622 40.42 -0.40 -9.84
C GLU A 622 41.32 -0.18 -8.62
N VAL A 623 41.10 -0.93 -7.53
CA VAL A 623 41.96 -0.88 -6.34
C VAL A 623 43.41 -1.20 -6.69
N ILE A 624 43.66 -2.25 -7.48
CA ILE A 624 45.01 -2.61 -7.95
C ILE A 624 45.63 -1.48 -8.78
N ARG A 625 44.85 -0.88 -9.69
CA ARG A 625 45.29 0.26 -10.51
C ARG A 625 45.66 1.48 -9.64
N LEU A 626 44.85 1.79 -8.62
CA LEU A 626 45.09 2.92 -7.74
C LEU A 626 46.30 2.67 -6.82
N PHE A 627 46.49 1.45 -6.32
CA PHE A 627 47.71 1.05 -5.64
C PHE A 627 48.93 1.20 -6.54
N ALA A 628 48.89 0.74 -7.79
CA ALA A 628 49.99 0.93 -8.73
C ALA A 628 50.33 2.42 -8.94
N GLN A 629 49.33 3.31 -8.97
CA GLN A 629 49.56 4.74 -9.06
C GLN A 629 50.16 5.35 -7.78
N LEU A 630 49.69 4.93 -6.60
CA LEU A 630 50.17 5.39 -5.30
C LEU A 630 51.61 4.93 -5.01
N PHE A 631 51.90 3.64 -5.18
CA PHE A 631 53.25 3.10 -4.92
C PHE A 631 54.27 3.56 -5.99
N HIS A 632 53.82 3.85 -7.22
CA HIS A 632 54.70 4.46 -8.24
C HIS A 632 54.99 5.94 -7.97
N SER A 633 54.04 6.70 -7.43
CA SER A 633 54.26 8.11 -7.08
C SER A 633 55.17 8.27 -5.86
N GLN A 634 55.06 7.38 -4.87
CA GLN A 634 55.99 7.23 -3.74
C GLN A 634 57.44 6.98 -4.17
N ARG A 635 57.66 6.11 -5.17
CA ARG A 635 59.02 5.86 -5.69
C ARG A 635 59.65 7.08 -6.36
N LYS A 636 58.85 8.06 -6.80
CA LYS A 636 59.30 9.24 -7.55
C LYS A 636 59.41 10.51 -6.70
N LYS A 637 58.63 10.63 -5.63
CA LYS A 637 58.63 11.76 -4.71
C LYS A 637 58.77 11.17 -3.32
N ALA A 638 59.74 11.64 -2.54
CA ALA A 638 59.92 11.29 -1.13
C ALA A 638 58.73 11.83 -0.29
N ILE A 639 57.55 11.26 -0.52
CA ILE A 639 56.30 11.52 0.21
C ILE A 639 56.37 10.69 1.49
N GLY A 640 55.83 11.21 2.59
CA GLY A 640 55.79 10.54 3.90
C GLY A 640 55.34 9.08 3.81
N ARG A 641 55.83 8.25 4.74
CA ARG A 641 55.59 6.79 4.79
C ARG A 641 54.09 6.49 4.67
N LEU A 642 53.67 5.98 3.51
CA LEU A 642 52.38 5.31 3.39
C LEU A 642 52.40 4.05 4.27
N PRO A 643 51.24 3.61 4.78
CA PRO A 643 51.09 2.32 5.46
C PRO A 643 51.57 1.15 4.60
N ASP A 644 51.99 0.07 5.25
CA ASP A 644 52.44 -1.16 4.58
C ASP A 644 51.31 -1.79 3.74
N LEU A 645 51.65 -2.36 2.58
CA LEU A 645 50.71 -3.00 1.66
C LEU A 645 49.94 -4.13 2.35
N ALA A 646 50.56 -4.82 3.29
CA ALA A 646 49.92 -5.84 4.13
C ALA A 646 48.76 -5.24 4.96
N THR A 647 49.01 -4.14 5.67
CA THR A 647 47.98 -3.46 6.47
C THR A 647 46.82 -2.91 5.63
N MET A 648 47.10 -2.38 4.44
CA MET A 648 46.04 -1.93 3.53
C MET A 648 45.19 -3.09 2.99
N ARG A 649 45.83 -4.23 2.65
CA ARG A 649 45.14 -5.44 2.21
C ARG A 649 44.21 -5.99 3.29
N GLU A 650 44.68 -6.04 4.52
CA GLU A 650 43.88 -6.49 5.67
C GLU A 650 42.65 -5.60 5.88
N GLN A 651 42.82 -4.27 5.91
CA GLN A 651 41.70 -3.35 6.08
C GLN A 651 40.68 -3.40 4.92
N ILE A 652 41.11 -3.65 3.68
CA ILE A 652 40.19 -3.83 2.54
C ILE A 652 39.38 -5.12 2.68
N ASN A 653 40.04 -6.22 3.05
CA ASN A 653 39.38 -7.51 3.23
C ASN A 653 38.44 -7.50 4.45
N GLU A 654 38.78 -6.75 5.51
CA GLU A 654 37.91 -6.52 6.67
C GLU A 654 36.69 -5.66 6.30
N ALA A 655 36.91 -4.60 5.51
CA ALA A 655 35.83 -3.67 5.14
C ALA A 655 34.76 -4.32 4.26
N LEU A 656 35.14 -5.22 3.35
CA LEU A 656 34.25 -5.89 2.38
C LEU A 656 33.84 -7.30 2.84
N SER A 657 33.56 -7.46 4.14
CA SER A 657 33.24 -8.72 4.83
C SER A 657 32.65 -9.82 3.94
N GLN A 658 33.50 -10.83 3.73
CA GLN A 658 33.38 -12.15 3.10
C GLN A 658 31.96 -12.70 2.82
N SER A 659 31.66 -12.87 1.53
CA SER A 659 30.66 -13.83 1.03
C SER A 659 31.29 -15.08 0.37
N THR A 660 32.60 -15.09 0.10
CA THR A 660 33.23 -16.10 -0.79
C THR A 660 34.46 -16.84 -0.23
N GLY A 661 34.86 -16.64 1.02
CA GLY A 661 35.97 -17.37 1.65
C GLY A 661 37.38 -17.10 1.07
N GLN A 662 37.48 -16.40 -0.06
CA GLN A 662 38.72 -15.85 -0.61
C GLN A 662 38.65 -14.32 -0.50
N GLY A 663 39.67 -13.69 0.10
CA GLY A 663 39.72 -12.22 0.20
C GLY A 663 39.66 -11.56 -1.19
N LEU A 664 39.02 -10.39 -1.28
CA LEU A 664 38.85 -9.63 -2.52
C LEU A 664 40.20 -9.41 -3.24
N LEU A 665 41.27 -9.20 -2.46
CA LEU A 665 42.63 -9.08 -2.97
C LEU A 665 43.40 -10.40 -2.83
N PRO A 666 44.17 -10.80 -3.86
CA PRO A 666 45.00 -12.00 -3.81
C PRO A 666 46.11 -11.89 -2.73
N GLY A 667 46.86 -12.98 -2.51
CA GLY A 667 48.00 -12.99 -1.60
C GLY A 667 49.02 -11.90 -1.94
N ILE A 668 49.77 -11.42 -0.94
CA ILE A 668 50.65 -10.24 -1.04
C ILE A 668 51.64 -10.37 -2.22
N SER A 669 52.24 -11.54 -2.39
CA SER A 669 53.18 -11.83 -3.50
C SER A 669 52.56 -11.69 -4.90
N VAL A 670 51.30 -12.13 -5.06
CA VAL A 670 50.56 -12.00 -6.32
C VAL A 670 50.10 -10.56 -6.52
N LEU A 671 49.71 -9.87 -5.44
CA LEU A 671 49.31 -8.47 -5.48
C LEU A 671 50.46 -7.55 -5.89
N GLU A 672 51.68 -7.78 -5.39
CA GLU A 672 52.88 -7.07 -5.80
C GLU A 672 53.20 -7.27 -7.29
N GLY A 673 53.06 -8.51 -7.78
CA GLY A 673 53.18 -8.84 -9.20
C GLY A 673 52.20 -8.04 -10.06
N LEU A 674 50.90 -8.07 -9.70
CA LEU A 674 49.84 -7.34 -10.42
C LEU A 674 50.01 -5.82 -10.37
N ILE A 675 50.49 -5.28 -9.24
CA ILE A 675 50.82 -3.86 -9.11
C ILE A 675 51.97 -3.51 -10.06
N SER A 676 53.01 -4.35 -10.15
CA SER A 676 54.16 -4.12 -11.02
C SER A 676 53.81 -4.17 -12.51
N GLU A 677 52.88 -5.05 -12.91
CA GLU A 677 52.37 -5.17 -14.27
C GLU A 677 51.44 -4.01 -14.66
N ALA A 678 50.67 -3.48 -13.69
CA ALA A 678 49.74 -2.37 -13.90
C ALA A 678 50.43 -1.00 -14.04
N VAL A 679 51.73 -0.88 -13.76
CA VAL A 679 52.50 0.34 -14.02
C VAL A 679 52.66 0.53 -15.53
N PRO A 680 52.20 1.64 -16.13
CA PRO A 680 52.33 1.83 -17.57
C PRO A 680 53.81 1.91 -17.98
N LYS A 681 54.29 0.92 -18.76
CA LYS A 681 55.53 1.03 -19.55
C LYS A 681 55.36 2.23 -20.49
N ARG A 682 56.18 3.26 -20.34
CA ARG A 682 56.20 4.42 -21.26
C ARG A 682 56.31 3.90 -22.70
N ARG A 683 55.31 4.17 -23.55
CA ARG A 683 55.56 4.26 -25.00
C ARG A 683 56.63 5.33 -25.17
N GLY A 684 57.83 4.91 -25.57
CA GLY A 684 58.91 5.82 -25.89
C GLY A 684 58.43 6.83 -26.92
N ARG A 685 58.71 8.12 -26.66
CA ARG A 685 58.78 9.12 -27.71
C ARG A 685 59.84 8.62 -28.69
N THR A 686 59.41 8.03 -29.80
CA THR A 686 60.24 8.01 -31.00
C THR A 686 60.31 9.45 -31.48
N HIS A 687 61.43 10.11 -31.20
CA HIS A 687 61.93 11.16 -32.08
C HIS A 687 61.95 10.57 -33.49
N ARG A 688 61.20 11.18 -34.41
CA ARG A 688 61.50 11.09 -35.84
C ARG A 688 61.90 12.49 -36.26
N ASP A 689 63.16 12.58 -36.66
CA ASP A 689 63.71 13.62 -37.51
C ASP A 689 62.96 13.67 -38.86
#